data_AF-F7NYD2-F1
#
_entry.id   AF-F7NYD2-F1
#
_cell.length_a   1.000
_cell.length_b   1.000
_cell.length_c   1.000
_cell.angle_alpha   90.00
_cell.angle_beta   90.00
_cell.angle_gamma   90.00
#
_symmetry.space_group_name_H-M   'P 1'
#
loop_
_entity.id
_entity.type
_entity.pdbx_description
1 polymer ?
#
loop_
_entity_poly.entity_id
_entity_poly.type
_entity_poly.pdbx_seq_one_letter_code
_entity_poly.pdbx_strand_id
1 'polypeptide(L)'
;MADDIVDTNFKEAFSDIQLQQSLLYEQALIAKELQSNQDVIPLSYNPNATVLHIPKIDNRSVITITLAPAHNRTRQLIFGAFNAAAHLYLVTDNFPEGRKNVLLYCRRLWRYLDIIDLTDENRVTWLKDYEAWRVSENGVKTQSTGLSAIKLMIQDALALSAFTETLSDYEREYLVTLANTSAAPQDEANAVNLNQWFSQHTWLRRDEIGIGHELYTRLGSPKALMNSFRITIENALLYLQTCKDALIDGFRLAGITPKDIPVLVEAASGDGKSKQYYYTIVSAKAEMLNRLRQKLVQLTDDTPHLKSALELVVFAEVRPQFRRDILDKLLTNQPIFATSRNQTAGFFTAKQNVGLFDTDFLRQLALHTVSHPDNDVVPVSLAESLLFSYLMAYQTVQGSDISKLTLRDFKFVKRINGVITHIESDYFKGRARHNAHQVETLKTKDDIGKAVLRYIKDVTALREQDKPLTPVIKKEICSPCNATGLLCLACTDTALWHVISEKHQTQRVAPVFPRAIHAMLYNGISRNSPRKAKAPCEGVLPYDFFSFSHIKTSAVYAGSENFDPASLINQRSHTNETEREHYLVEMNQEWQNNCGRVTRAVMRDLYVNVFTASESDKQLFESEFTKAIEHIKTRANDVLACLKVVTEQTSGHVDELGFVSTGAQVEDDLPDTIYIQDSPETVLKLKHFLAQLQEKHTLLRECAPEFLLFTALPTAEWIESLFDNKHFSKTSLKYGQDMYEKYRSHLPPHFTAQLS
;
A
#
# COMPACT_ATOMS: atom_id res chain seq x y z
N MET A 1 35.96 63.40 38.20
CA MET A 1 34.98 63.72 39.26
C MET A 1 33.85 62.72 39.03
N ALA A 2 33.75 61.60 39.76
CA ALA A 2 33.44 61.50 41.20
C ALA A 2 32.10 62.23 41.47
N ASP A 3 31.01 61.67 42.02
CA ASP A 3 30.72 60.43 42.74
C ASP A 3 29.19 60.17 42.67
N ASP A 4 28.79 58.90 42.55
CA ASP A 4 27.88 58.09 43.37
C ASP A 4 26.65 58.63 44.19
N ILE A 5 25.60 57.76 44.22
CA ILE A 5 24.68 57.38 45.34
C ILE A 5 23.46 58.31 45.66
N VAL A 6 22.18 57.93 45.96
CA VAL A 6 21.37 56.68 46.15
C VAL A 6 19.86 57.07 46.36
N ASP A 7 18.94 56.15 46.03
CA ASP A 7 17.54 55.90 46.51
C ASP A 7 16.52 57.06 46.72
N THR A 8 15.21 56.94 46.43
CA THR A 8 14.27 55.89 46.88
C THR A 8 12.88 55.99 46.19
N ASN A 9 12.32 54.83 45.83
CA ASN A 9 10.91 54.40 45.81
C ASN A 9 9.73 55.41 45.92
N PHE A 10 8.82 55.36 44.94
CA PHE A 10 7.38 55.13 45.18
C PHE A 10 6.80 54.30 44.02
N LYS A 11 6.82 52.96 44.17
CA LYS A 11 5.98 52.03 43.41
C LYS A 11 4.62 52.00 44.09
N GLU A 12 3.59 52.56 43.47
CA GLU A 12 2.22 52.14 43.76
C GLU A 12 2.05 50.71 43.21
N ALA A 13 2.13 49.74 44.12
CA ALA A 13 1.74 48.38 43.83
C ALA A 13 0.21 48.35 43.65
N PHE A 14 -0.24 48.36 42.40
CA PHE A 14 -1.60 47.91 42.08
C PHE A 14 -1.74 46.49 42.62
N SER A 15 -2.78 46.23 43.42
CA SER A 15 -3.07 44.87 43.85
C SER A 15 -3.32 43.98 42.63
N ASP A 16 -2.89 42.72 42.66
CA ASP A 16 -3.09 41.75 41.57
C ASP A 16 -4.56 41.71 41.08
N ILE A 17 -5.51 42.00 41.97
CA ILE A 17 -6.94 42.08 41.67
C ILE A 17 -7.27 43.26 40.75
N GLN A 18 -6.67 44.43 40.96
CA GLN A 18 -6.88 45.61 40.11
C GLN A 18 -6.21 45.46 38.75
N LEU A 19 -5.04 44.84 38.69
CA LEU A 19 -4.36 44.51 37.43
C LEU A 19 -5.17 43.48 36.63
N GLN A 20 -5.73 42.48 37.30
CA GLN A 20 -6.59 41.47 36.68
C GLN A 20 -7.92 42.07 36.19
N GLN A 21 -8.50 43.01 36.94
CA GLN A 21 -9.70 43.74 36.51
C GLN A 21 -9.42 44.69 35.34
N SER A 22 -8.27 45.37 35.32
CA SER A 22 -7.89 46.22 34.19
C SER A 22 -7.65 45.41 32.92
N LEU A 23 -6.97 44.25 33.04
CA LEU A 23 -6.76 43.31 31.92
C LEU A 23 -8.08 42.75 31.37
N LEU A 24 -9.04 42.40 32.24
CA LEU A 24 -10.37 41.94 31.82
C LEU A 24 -11.17 43.06 31.11
N TYR A 25 -11.04 44.30 31.59
CA TYR A 25 -11.68 45.46 30.96
C TYR A 25 -11.07 45.77 29.58
N GLU A 26 -9.75 45.68 29.46
CA GLU A 26 -9.01 45.89 28.19
C GLU A 26 -9.33 44.78 27.17
N GLN A 27 -9.39 43.52 27.62
CA GLN A 27 -9.83 42.40 26.77
C GLN A 27 -11.27 42.56 26.29
N ALA A 28 -12.17 43.07 27.14
CA ALA A 28 -13.56 43.34 26.77
C ALA A 28 -13.66 44.48 25.74
N LEU A 29 -12.82 45.51 25.85
CA LEU A 29 -12.72 46.60 24.87
C LEU A 29 -12.20 46.11 23.52
N ILE A 30 -11.11 45.34 23.51
CA ILE A 30 -10.54 44.74 22.30
C ILE A 30 -11.56 43.80 21.63
N ALA A 31 -12.24 42.95 22.39
CA ALA A 31 -13.28 42.06 21.86
C ALA A 31 -14.46 42.84 21.25
N LYS A 32 -14.84 43.97 21.84
CA LYS A 32 -15.92 44.85 21.35
C LYS A 32 -15.52 45.58 20.06
N GLU A 33 -14.26 46.01 19.97
CA GLU A 33 -13.70 46.63 18.77
C GLU A 33 -13.54 45.62 17.62
N LEU A 34 -13.14 44.38 17.93
CA LEU A 34 -13.04 43.27 16.98
C LEU A 34 -14.43 42.83 16.47
N GLN A 35 -15.45 42.84 17.32
CA GLN A 35 -16.84 42.63 16.92
C GLN A 35 -17.40 43.78 16.07
N SER A 36 -16.97 45.02 16.30
CA SER A 36 -17.41 46.18 15.52
C SER A 36 -16.84 46.22 14.08
N ASN A 37 -15.75 45.50 13.83
CA ASN A 37 -15.09 45.38 12.52
C ASN A 37 -15.49 44.12 11.73
N GLN A 38 -16.43 43.31 12.23
CA GLN A 38 -16.98 42.16 11.50
C GLN A 38 -18.23 42.57 10.72
N ASP A 39 -18.14 42.65 9.39
CA ASP A 39 -19.26 42.94 8.46
C ASP A 39 -20.39 41.88 8.48
N VAL A 40 -20.23 40.80 9.26
CA VAL A 40 -21.17 39.68 9.34
C VAL A 40 -21.42 39.32 10.80
N ILE A 41 -22.63 39.57 11.30
CA ILE A 41 -23.05 39.16 12.63
C ILE A 41 -23.14 37.62 12.66
N PRO A 42 -22.50 36.93 13.62
CA PRO A 42 -22.64 35.48 13.77
C PRO A 42 -24.12 35.13 14.00
N LEU A 43 -24.64 34.17 13.24
CA LEU A 43 -25.99 33.65 13.44
C LEU A 43 -26.16 33.19 14.89
N SER A 44 -27.00 33.87 15.66
CA SER A 44 -27.27 33.52 17.06
C SER A 44 -27.91 32.13 17.13
N TYR A 45 -27.48 31.31 18.09
CA TYR A 45 -28.11 30.03 18.38
C TYR A 45 -29.60 30.21 18.68
N ASN A 46 -30.46 29.45 17.99
CA ASN A 46 -31.90 29.45 18.22
C ASN A 46 -32.34 28.12 18.85
N PRO A 47 -32.62 28.08 20.17
CA PRO A 47 -33.07 26.86 20.84
C PRO A 47 -34.49 26.44 20.43
N ASN A 48 -35.31 27.36 19.92
CA ASN A 48 -36.69 27.11 19.52
C ASN A 48 -36.83 26.70 18.04
N ALA A 49 -35.72 26.36 17.38
CA ALA A 49 -35.76 25.90 15.99
C ALA A 49 -36.61 24.61 15.89
N THR A 50 -37.44 24.53 14.87
CA THR A 50 -38.22 23.32 14.52
C THR A 50 -37.71 22.64 13.25
N VAL A 51 -36.75 23.27 12.57
CA VAL A 51 -36.11 22.75 11.37
C VAL A 51 -34.60 22.87 11.52
N LEU A 52 -33.91 21.75 11.34
CA LEU A 52 -32.46 21.67 11.31
C LEU A 52 -32.02 21.48 9.86
N HIS A 53 -31.33 22.49 9.33
CA HIS A 53 -30.79 22.48 7.97
C HIS A 53 -29.28 22.29 8.01
N ILE A 54 -28.82 21.15 7.54
CA ILE A 54 -27.40 20.82 7.45
C ILE A 54 -26.99 21.01 5.99
N PRO A 55 -26.08 21.96 5.69
CA PRO A 55 -25.68 22.27 4.33
C PRO A 55 -24.93 21.10 3.70
N LYS A 56 -24.62 21.23 2.41
CA LYS A 56 -23.82 20.24 1.68
C LYS A 56 -22.45 20.12 2.35
N ILE A 57 -22.15 18.97 2.93
CA ILE A 57 -20.82 18.63 3.46
C ILE A 57 -20.16 17.69 2.44
N ASP A 58 -19.03 18.12 1.88
CA ASP A 58 -18.32 17.44 0.79
C ASP A 58 -19.23 17.13 -0.43
N ASN A 59 -19.27 15.85 -0.84
CA ASN A 59 -20.07 15.35 -1.96
C ASN A 59 -21.47 14.85 -1.54
N ARG A 60 -21.92 15.09 -0.30
CA ARG A 60 -23.17 14.54 0.21
C ARG A 60 -24.30 15.56 0.14
N SER A 61 -25.52 15.08 -0.08
CA SER A 61 -26.70 15.94 -0.22
C SER A 61 -27.03 16.68 1.08
N VAL A 62 -27.69 17.83 0.91
CA VAL A 62 -28.27 18.63 1.99
C VAL A 62 -29.20 17.75 2.83
N ILE A 63 -29.15 17.91 4.15
CA ILE A 63 -30.01 17.18 5.09
C ILE A 63 -30.91 18.20 5.78
N THR A 64 -32.22 17.95 5.70
CA THR A 64 -33.23 18.71 6.45
C THR A 64 -33.94 17.75 7.40
N ILE A 65 -33.98 18.11 8.68
CA ILE A 65 -34.71 17.40 9.72
C ILE A 65 -35.77 18.34 10.27
N THR A 66 -37.02 17.88 10.36
CA THR A 66 -38.15 18.68 10.86
C THR A 66 -38.72 18.05 12.12
N LEU A 67 -38.86 18.88 13.16
CA LEU A 67 -39.53 18.53 14.41
C LEU A 67 -41.03 18.84 14.28
N ALA A 68 -41.86 17.80 14.18
CA ALA A 68 -43.31 17.96 14.16
C ALA A 68 -43.87 18.23 15.58
N PRO A 69 -44.97 18.99 15.73
CA PRO A 69 -45.60 19.25 17.03
C PRO A 69 -46.08 18.00 17.77
N ALA A 70 -46.40 16.93 17.03
CA ALA A 70 -46.84 15.65 17.58
C ALA A 70 -45.71 14.76 18.13
N HIS A 71 -44.44 15.18 17.98
CA HIS A 71 -43.31 14.42 18.48
C HIS A 71 -43.21 14.49 20.01
N ASN A 72 -42.96 13.33 20.63
CA ASN A 72 -42.81 13.21 22.07
C ASN A 72 -41.59 14.00 22.61
N ARG A 73 -41.53 14.17 23.94
CA ARG A 73 -40.49 14.98 24.58
C ARG A 73 -39.08 14.46 24.29
N THR A 74 -38.89 13.14 24.22
CA THR A 74 -37.60 12.53 23.88
C THR A 74 -37.11 12.94 22.50
N ARG A 75 -37.97 12.93 21.47
CA ARG A 75 -37.61 13.41 20.13
C ARG A 75 -37.27 14.90 20.12
N GLN A 76 -37.96 15.72 20.91
CA GLN A 76 -37.66 17.15 21.05
C GLN A 76 -36.27 17.37 21.67
N LEU A 77 -35.91 16.60 22.71
CA LEU A 77 -34.61 16.69 23.37
C LEU A 77 -33.45 16.31 22.43
N ILE A 78 -33.61 15.22 21.67
CA ILE A 78 -32.60 14.78 20.70
C ILE A 78 -32.47 15.77 19.55
N PHE A 79 -33.58 16.32 19.08
CA PHE A 79 -33.54 17.40 18.10
C PHE A 79 -32.78 18.63 18.63
N GLY A 80 -33.09 19.06 19.85
CA GLY A 80 -32.41 20.17 20.52
C GLY A 80 -30.90 19.96 20.61
N ALA A 81 -30.48 18.75 21.01
CA ALA A 81 -29.07 18.37 21.06
C ALA A 81 -28.41 18.41 19.67
N PHE A 82 -29.07 17.89 18.64
CA PHE A 82 -28.55 17.97 17.26
C PHE A 82 -28.47 19.39 16.73
N ASN A 83 -29.44 20.23 17.05
CA ASN A 83 -29.44 21.65 16.69
C ASN A 83 -28.30 22.40 17.38
N ALA A 84 -28.07 22.16 18.67
CA ALA A 84 -26.95 22.71 19.44
C ALA A 84 -25.59 22.26 18.87
N ALA A 85 -25.42 20.96 18.62
CA ALA A 85 -24.19 20.42 18.02
C ALA A 85 -23.96 20.96 16.60
N ALA A 86 -25.00 21.09 15.78
CA ALA A 86 -24.89 21.65 14.44
C ALA A 86 -24.50 23.14 14.47
N HIS A 87 -25.04 23.92 15.41
CA HIS A 87 -24.62 25.30 15.62
C HIS A 87 -23.12 25.36 15.98
N LEU A 88 -22.67 24.55 16.94
CA LEU A 88 -21.25 24.45 17.30
C LEU A 88 -20.35 24.09 16.11
N TYR A 89 -20.73 23.10 15.29
CA TYR A 89 -19.85 22.62 14.24
C TYR A 89 -19.89 23.43 12.93
N LEU A 90 -21.00 24.12 12.65
CA LEU A 90 -21.19 24.85 11.39
C LEU A 90 -21.01 26.36 11.53
N VAL A 91 -21.28 26.92 12.72
CA VAL A 91 -21.32 28.36 12.95
C VAL A 91 -20.14 28.83 13.80
N THR A 92 -19.56 27.97 14.65
CA THR A 92 -18.43 28.33 15.51
C THR A 92 -17.12 27.72 14.99
N ASP A 93 -16.00 28.41 15.23
CA ASP A 93 -14.64 27.95 14.88
C ASP A 93 -14.02 27.05 15.96
N ASN A 94 -14.81 26.58 16.93
CA ASN A 94 -14.34 25.82 18.09
C ASN A 94 -13.92 24.38 17.74
N PHE A 95 -14.19 23.91 16.51
CA PHE A 95 -13.94 22.53 16.10
C PHE A 95 -13.26 22.44 14.73
N PRO A 96 -12.42 21.41 14.49
CA PRO A 96 -11.84 21.15 13.17
C PRO A 96 -12.90 20.87 12.11
N GLU A 97 -12.64 21.24 10.86
CA GLU A 97 -13.57 21.08 9.71
C GLU A 97 -14.15 19.65 9.59
N GLY A 98 -13.33 18.64 9.87
CA GLY A 98 -13.75 17.23 9.86
C GLY A 98 -14.86 16.88 10.85
N ARG A 99 -15.06 17.67 11.91
CA ARG A 99 -16.12 17.47 12.92
C ARG A 99 -17.52 17.55 12.30
N LYS A 100 -17.70 18.34 11.24
CA LYS A 100 -18.97 18.48 10.51
C LYS A 100 -19.50 17.15 9.98
N ASN A 101 -18.61 16.19 9.66
CA ASN A 101 -18.99 14.87 9.15
C ASN A 101 -19.84 14.04 10.13
N VAL A 102 -19.76 14.33 11.43
CA VAL A 102 -20.56 13.66 12.48
C VAL A 102 -22.06 13.94 12.28
N LEU A 103 -22.43 15.12 11.74
CA LEU A 103 -23.81 15.53 11.48
C LEU A 103 -24.55 14.63 10.49
N LEU A 104 -23.81 13.90 9.66
CA LEU A 104 -24.38 12.97 8.67
C LEU A 104 -25.14 11.81 9.34
N TYR A 105 -24.84 11.50 10.60
CA TYR A 105 -25.55 10.48 11.36
C TYR A 105 -26.90 10.96 11.90
N CYS A 106 -27.16 12.27 11.95
CA CYS A 106 -28.46 12.82 12.37
C CYS A 106 -29.60 12.24 11.53
N ARG A 107 -29.47 12.24 10.19
CA ARG A 107 -30.48 11.69 9.28
C ARG A 107 -30.73 10.20 9.52
N ARG A 108 -29.67 9.45 9.83
CA ARG A 108 -29.75 8.00 10.04
C ARG A 108 -30.47 7.67 11.34
N LEU A 109 -30.20 8.44 12.41
CA LEU A 109 -30.93 8.30 13.66
C LEU A 109 -32.38 8.76 13.50
N TRP A 110 -32.61 9.88 12.82
CA TRP A 110 -33.95 10.43 12.63
C TRP A 110 -34.88 9.44 11.91
N ARG A 111 -34.38 8.77 10.86
CA ARG A 111 -35.10 7.71 10.17
C ARG A 111 -35.46 6.52 11.09
N TYR A 112 -34.60 6.21 12.05
CA TYR A 112 -34.89 5.17 13.04
C TYR A 112 -35.94 5.64 14.03
N LEU A 113 -35.83 6.88 14.51
CA LEU A 113 -36.84 7.47 15.39
C LEU A 113 -38.23 7.46 14.74
N ASP A 114 -38.33 7.66 13.42
CA ASP A 114 -39.61 7.63 12.70
C ASP A 114 -40.30 6.25 12.68
N ILE A 115 -39.56 5.15 12.88
CA ILE A 115 -40.11 3.78 12.82
C ILE A 115 -40.30 3.14 14.19
N ILE A 116 -39.83 3.78 15.27
CA ILE A 116 -40.00 3.27 16.64
C ILE A 116 -41.03 4.09 17.42
N ASP A 117 -41.78 3.38 18.27
CA ASP A 117 -42.58 3.97 19.32
C ASP A 117 -41.73 4.11 20.58
N LEU A 118 -41.40 5.35 20.93
CA LEU A 118 -40.65 5.68 22.13
C LEU A 118 -41.61 5.74 23.32
N THR A 119 -41.49 4.77 24.21
CA THR A 119 -42.25 4.62 25.46
C THR A 119 -41.35 4.89 26.66
N ASP A 120 -41.91 4.99 27.87
CA ASP A 120 -41.08 5.13 29.08
C ASP A 120 -40.24 3.86 29.36
N GLU A 121 -40.65 2.70 28.84
CA GLU A 121 -39.95 1.42 29.02
C GLU A 121 -38.65 1.33 28.21
N ASN A 122 -38.64 1.85 26.97
CA ASN A 122 -37.44 1.82 26.09
C ASN A 122 -36.63 3.13 26.14
N ARG A 123 -37.01 4.06 27.02
CA ARG A 123 -36.45 5.40 27.12
C ARG A 123 -34.92 5.41 27.31
N VAL A 124 -34.35 4.41 27.99
CA VAL A 124 -32.90 4.33 28.22
C VAL A 124 -32.18 3.38 27.25
N THR A 125 -32.93 2.51 26.56
CA THR A 125 -32.36 1.44 25.71
C THR A 125 -32.44 1.73 24.22
N TRP A 126 -33.27 2.65 23.75
CA TRP A 126 -33.50 2.86 22.31
C TRP A 126 -32.24 3.23 21.51
N LEU A 127 -31.19 3.80 22.12
CA LEU A 127 -29.89 4.01 21.46
C LEU A 127 -29.14 2.71 21.21
N LYS A 128 -29.29 1.72 22.10
CA LYS A 128 -28.79 0.36 21.89
C LYS A 128 -29.61 -0.37 20.85
N ASP A 129 -30.93 -0.19 20.87
CA ASP A 129 -31.82 -0.78 19.87
C ASP A 129 -31.55 -0.18 18.48
N TYR A 130 -31.19 1.11 18.41
CA TYR A 130 -30.68 1.75 17.20
C TYR A 130 -29.37 1.12 16.71
N GLU A 131 -28.41 0.88 17.60
CA GLU A 131 -27.14 0.23 17.26
C GLU A 131 -27.38 -1.16 16.68
N ALA A 132 -28.23 -1.97 17.34
CA ALA A 132 -28.62 -3.30 16.86
C ALA A 132 -29.36 -3.24 15.52
N TRP A 133 -30.32 -2.33 15.36
CA TRP A 133 -31.08 -2.12 14.13
C TRP A 133 -30.17 -1.75 12.95
N ARG A 134 -29.15 -0.91 13.16
CA ARG A 134 -28.19 -0.57 12.11
C ARG A 134 -27.40 -1.80 11.66
N VAL A 135 -27.01 -2.68 12.58
CA VAL A 135 -26.29 -3.92 12.25
C VAL A 135 -27.21 -4.88 11.49
N SER A 136 -28.42 -5.15 11.98
CA SER A 136 -29.34 -6.12 11.38
C SER A 136 -29.94 -5.64 10.05
N GLU A 137 -30.48 -4.41 10.01
CA GLU A 137 -31.26 -3.92 8.85
C GLU A 137 -30.40 -3.20 7.81
N ASN A 138 -29.22 -2.69 8.17
CA ASN A 138 -28.32 -2.03 7.21
C ASN A 138 -27.02 -2.78 6.95
N GLY A 139 -26.79 -3.92 7.62
CA GLY A 139 -25.60 -4.75 7.42
C GLY A 139 -24.30 -3.99 7.68
N VAL A 140 -24.32 -2.97 8.55
CA VAL A 140 -23.10 -2.22 8.89
C VAL A 140 -22.40 -2.88 10.08
N LYS A 141 -21.07 -2.78 10.11
CA LYS A 141 -20.28 -3.20 11.28
C LYS A 141 -20.64 -2.39 12.53
N THR A 142 -20.46 -2.95 13.71
CA THR A 142 -20.79 -2.34 15.01
C THR A 142 -20.16 -0.95 15.19
N GLN A 143 -18.91 -0.75 14.77
CA GLN A 143 -18.21 0.54 14.80
C GLN A 143 -18.72 1.57 13.77
N SER A 144 -19.53 1.15 12.78
CA SER A 144 -20.07 2.01 11.71
C SER A 144 -21.56 2.37 11.89
N THR A 145 -22.17 1.94 12.99
CA THR A 145 -23.54 2.29 13.39
C THR A 145 -23.68 3.79 13.63
N GLY A 146 -22.60 4.49 14.02
CA GLY A 146 -22.65 5.92 14.29
C GLY A 146 -23.14 6.27 15.69
N LEU A 147 -23.31 5.29 16.58
CA LEU A 147 -23.63 5.53 17.99
C LEU A 147 -22.59 6.46 18.64
N SER A 148 -21.29 6.23 18.40
CA SER A 148 -20.22 7.11 18.92
C SER A 148 -20.33 8.55 18.43
N ALA A 149 -20.77 8.76 17.18
CA ALA A 149 -21.02 10.09 16.62
C ALA A 149 -22.20 10.78 17.30
N ILE A 150 -23.28 10.03 17.57
CA ILE A 150 -24.48 10.54 18.25
C ILE A 150 -24.15 10.92 19.70
N LYS A 151 -23.45 10.04 20.43
CA LYS A 151 -23.00 10.32 21.81
C LYS A 151 -22.16 11.58 21.88
N LEU A 152 -21.21 11.73 20.95
CA LEU A 152 -20.35 12.90 20.85
C LEU A 152 -21.16 14.18 20.59
N MET A 153 -22.16 14.15 19.71
CA MET A 153 -23.04 15.31 19.49
C MET A 153 -23.82 15.69 20.74
N ILE A 154 -24.32 14.70 21.50
CA ILE A 154 -25.03 14.98 22.76
C ILE A 154 -24.07 15.60 23.79
N GLN A 155 -22.84 15.08 23.91
CA GLN A 155 -21.82 15.62 24.81
C GLN A 155 -21.44 17.07 24.44
N ASP A 156 -21.15 17.31 23.16
CA ASP A 156 -20.78 18.65 22.69
C ASP A 156 -21.97 19.62 22.82
N ALA A 157 -23.20 19.17 22.59
CA ALA A 157 -24.40 19.98 22.82
C ALA A 157 -24.55 20.39 24.28
N LEU A 158 -24.34 19.48 25.23
CA LEU A 158 -24.42 19.76 26.67
C LEU A 158 -23.35 20.75 27.16
N ALA A 159 -22.26 20.91 26.40
CA ALA A 159 -21.23 21.92 26.68
C ALA A 159 -21.66 23.35 26.28
N LEU A 160 -22.71 23.51 25.47
CA LEU A 160 -23.26 24.81 25.08
C LEU A 160 -24.24 25.31 26.14
N SER A 161 -23.84 26.33 26.93
CA SER A 161 -24.66 26.91 28.00
C SER A 161 -26.06 27.33 27.52
N ALA A 162 -26.14 27.99 26.36
CA ALA A 162 -27.39 28.45 25.76
C ALA A 162 -28.38 27.32 25.43
N PHE A 163 -27.92 26.08 25.26
CA PHE A 163 -28.78 24.91 25.13
C PHE A 163 -29.11 24.34 26.52
N THR A 164 -28.10 24.16 27.36
CA THR A 164 -28.23 23.52 28.68
C THR A 164 -29.11 24.30 29.67
N GLU A 165 -29.22 25.63 29.50
CA GLU A 165 -30.14 26.50 30.24
C GLU A 165 -31.62 26.28 29.87
N THR A 166 -31.90 25.71 28.69
CA THR A 166 -33.27 25.41 28.24
C THR A 166 -33.80 24.07 28.77
N LEU A 167 -32.93 23.29 29.42
CA LEU A 167 -33.23 21.95 29.91
C LEU A 167 -33.52 21.97 31.41
N SER A 168 -34.49 21.18 31.85
CA SER A 168 -34.63 20.83 33.26
C SER A 168 -33.49 19.90 33.72
N ASP A 169 -33.25 19.83 35.03
CA ASP A 169 -32.21 18.96 35.61
C ASP A 169 -32.40 17.49 35.20
N TYR A 170 -33.64 17.02 35.19
CA TYR A 170 -33.99 15.67 34.75
C TYR A 170 -33.67 15.42 33.27
N GLU A 171 -33.90 16.39 32.40
CA GLU A 171 -33.60 16.27 30.97
C GLU A 171 -32.11 16.29 30.69
N ARG A 172 -31.38 17.12 31.45
CA ARG A 172 -29.92 17.15 31.42
C ARG A 172 -29.34 15.80 31.84
N GLU A 173 -29.81 15.25 32.97
CA GLU A 173 -29.38 13.94 33.45
C GLU A 173 -29.70 12.84 32.43
N TYR A 174 -30.90 12.87 31.85
CA TYR A 174 -31.30 11.93 30.79
C TYR A 174 -30.38 11.97 29.57
N LEU A 175 -30.03 13.16 29.05
CA LEU A 175 -29.09 13.30 27.94
C LEU A 175 -27.68 12.83 28.31
N VAL A 176 -27.24 13.05 29.56
CA VAL A 176 -25.97 12.50 30.06
C VAL A 176 -26.01 10.97 30.09
N THR A 177 -27.12 10.35 30.53
CA THR A 177 -27.28 8.89 30.49
C THR A 177 -27.18 8.35 29.06
N LEU A 178 -27.84 9.00 28.10
CA LEU A 178 -27.76 8.63 26.68
C LEU A 178 -26.35 8.82 26.09
N ALA A 179 -25.67 9.91 26.45
CA ALA A 179 -24.28 10.15 26.06
C ALA A 179 -23.31 9.10 26.62
N ASN A 180 -23.68 8.43 27.72
CA ASN A 180 -22.88 7.40 28.36
C ASN A 180 -23.25 5.97 27.95
N THR A 181 -24.20 5.77 27.02
CA THR A 181 -24.56 4.44 26.51
C THR A 181 -23.32 3.70 25.98
N SER A 182 -23.00 2.54 26.54
CA SER A 182 -21.86 1.71 26.09
C SER A 182 -22.02 1.37 24.60
N ALA A 183 -20.95 1.39 23.79
CA ALA A 183 -21.03 0.89 22.41
C ALA A 183 -20.85 -0.63 22.38
N ALA A 184 -21.36 -1.30 21.35
CA ALA A 184 -21.05 -2.71 21.14
C ALA A 184 -19.53 -2.89 20.88
N PRO A 185 -18.95 -4.06 21.24
CA PRO A 185 -17.59 -4.39 20.86
C PRO A 185 -17.41 -4.23 19.34
N GLN A 186 -16.27 -3.68 18.94
CA GLN A 186 -15.99 -3.48 17.52
C GLN A 186 -15.83 -4.83 16.83
N ASP A 187 -16.48 -5.00 15.68
CA ASP A 187 -16.23 -6.15 14.83
C ASP A 187 -14.76 -6.15 14.39
N GLU A 188 -14.21 -7.35 14.16
CA GLU A 188 -12.86 -7.51 13.66
C GLU A 188 -12.61 -6.61 12.44
N ALA A 189 -11.53 -5.83 12.52
CA ALA A 189 -11.14 -4.94 11.44
C ALA A 189 -10.66 -5.80 10.27
N ASN A 190 -11.19 -5.56 9.07
CA ASN A 190 -10.65 -6.21 7.87
C ASN A 190 -9.20 -5.74 7.72
N ALA A 191 -8.27 -6.68 7.54
CA ALA A 191 -6.87 -6.36 7.31
C ALA A 191 -6.72 -5.40 6.12
N VAL A 192 -6.09 -4.25 6.35
CA VAL A 192 -5.77 -3.30 5.29
C VAL A 192 -4.42 -3.69 4.71
N ASN A 193 -4.38 -4.75 3.90
CA ASN A 193 -3.17 -5.28 3.28
C ASN A 193 -3.32 -5.43 1.76
N LEU A 194 -2.18 -5.49 1.06
CA LEU A 194 -2.12 -5.52 -0.40
C LEU A 194 -2.65 -6.85 -0.97
N ASN A 195 -2.46 -7.96 -0.28
CA ASN A 195 -2.97 -9.28 -0.66
C ASN A 195 -4.51 -9.27 -0.75
N GLN A 196 -5.18 -8.73 0.27
CA GLN A 196 -6.63 -8.57 0.32
C GLN A 196 -7.13 -7.53 -0.69
N TRP A 197 -6.32 -6.52 -1.01
CA TRP A 197 -6.65 -5.59 -2.09
C TRP A 197 -6.70 -6.28 -3.45
N PHE A 198 -5.71 -7.15 -3.74
CA PHE A 198 -5.70 -7.94 -4.98
C PHE A 198 -6.73 -9.08 -5.00
N SER A 199 -6.98 -9.75 -3.87
CA SER A 199 -7.90 -10.91 -3.82
C SER A 199 -9.36 -10.57 -4.09
N GLN A 200 -9.74 -9.28 -3.99
CA GLN A 200 -11.04 -8.76 -4.43
C GLN A 200 -11.24 -8.86 -5.95
N HIS A 201 -10.20 -9.21 -6.71
CA HIS A 201 -10.19 -9.27 -8.17
C HIS A 201 -9.98 -10.71 -8.65
N THR A 202 -10.94 -11.59 -8.35
CA THR A 202 -10.90 -13.01 -8.73
C THR A 202 -10.72 -13.25 -10.24
N TRP A 203 -11.15 -12.30 -11.07
CA TRP A 203 -10.96 -12.31 -12.52
C TRP A 203 -9.48 -12.28 -12.95
N LEU A 204 -8.56 -11.81 -12.09
CA LEU A 204 -7.13 -11.86 -12.35
C LEU A 204 -6.59 -13.30 -12.44
N ARG A 205 -7.33 -14.29 -11.92
CA ARG A 205 -6.96 -15.71 -12.02
C ARG A 205 -7.12 -16.26 -13.45
N ARG A 206 -7.90 -15.60 -14.31
CA ARG A 206 -8.17 -16.07 -15.68
C ARG A 206 -6.96 -15.84 -16.59
N ASP A 207 -6.65 -16.79 -17.46
CA ASP A 207 -5.52 -16.68 -18.40
C ASP A 207 -5.80 -15.64 -19.51
N GLU A 208 -7.05 -15.51 -19.94
CA GLU A 208 -7.42 -14.64 -21.08
C GLU A 208 -7.31 -13.14 -20.80
N ILE A 209 -7.59 -12.73 -19.56
CA ILE A 209 -7.72 -11.32 -19.18
C ILE A 209 -6.91 -10.96 -17.93
N GLY A 210 -6.48 -11.95 -17.15
CA GLY A 210 -5.76 -11.77 -15.91
C GLY A 210 -4.27 -12.05 -16.05
N ILE A 211 -3.70 -12.64 -15.00
CA ILE A 211 -2.30 -13.08 -14.95
C ILE A 211 -2.18 -14.61 -14.90
N GLY A 212 -3.30 -15.30 -15.07
CA GLY A 212 -3.39 -16.76 -14.98
C GLY A 212 -3.36 -17.30 -13.56
N HIS A 213 -3.66 -18.60 -13.44
CA HIS A 213 -3.86 -19.23 -12.15
C HIS A 213 -2.58 -19.21 -11.29
N GLU A 214 -1.43 -19.53 -11.89
CA GLU A 214 -0.16 -19.68 -11.20
C GLU A 214 0.32 -18.40 -10.52
N LEU A 215 0.31 -17.27 -11.26
CA LEU A 215 0.70 -15.97 -10.70
C LEU A 215 -0.36 -15.46 -9.72
N TYR A 216 -1.65 -15.72 -9.96
CA TYR A 216 -2.71 -15.30 -9.06
C TYR A 216 -2.61 -15.97 -7.69
N THR A 217 -2.29 -17.26 -7.62
CA THR A 217 -2.13 -17.97 -6.34
C THR A 217 -1.00 -17.34 -5.49
N ARG A 218 0.07 -16.86 -6.14
CA ARG A 218 1.18 -16.18 -5.47
C ARG A 218 0.79 -14.82 -4.87
N LEU A 219 -0.28 -14.15 -5.36
CA LEU A 219 -0.84 -12.96 -4.72
C LEU A 219 -1.39 -13.25 -3.31
N GLY A 220 -1.70 -14.51 -3.00
CA GLY A 220 -2.15 -14.94 -1.68
C GLY A 220 -1.04 -14.90 -0.61
N SER A 221 0.23 -15.00 -1.00
CA SER A 221 1.37 -14.95 -0.09
C SER A 221 1.85 -13.51 0.10
N PRO A 222 1.81 -12.94 1.33
CA PRO A 222 2.38 -11.63 1.62
C PRO A 222 3.86 -11.56 1.25
N LYS A 223 4.62 -12.63 1.53
CA LYS A 223 6.05 -12.70 1.22
C LYS A 223 6.35 -12.67 -0.28
N ALA A 224 5.67 -13.50 -1.08
CA ALA A 224 5.86 -13.51 -2.54
C ALA A 224 5.47 -12.17 -3.17
N LEU A 225 4.32 -11.62 -2.77
CA LEU A 225 3.85 -10.32 -3.26
C LEU A 225 4.80 -9.18 -2.87
N MET A 226 5.25 -9.12 -1.62
CA MET A 226 6.10 -8.03 -1.15
C MET A 226 7.54 -8.11 -1.67
N ASN A 227 8.08 -9.30 -1.92
CA ASN A 227 9.34 -9.45 -2.64
C ASN A 227 9.20 -8.95 -4.09
N SER A 228 8.10 -9.30 -4.75
CA SER A 228 7.82 -8.86 -6.10
C SER A 228 7.68 -7.34 -6.20
N PHE A 229 6.94 -6.76 -5.23
CA PHE A 229 6.79 -5.32 -5.06
C PHE A 229 8.13 -4.62 -4.84
N ARG A 230 8.94 -5.07 -3.85
CA ARG A 230 10.24 -4.46 -3.54
C ARG A 230 11.14 -4.37 -4.77
N ILE A 231 11.32 -5.50 -5.46
CA ILE A 231 12.18 -5.59 -6.66
C ILE A 231 11.70 -4.60 -7.74
N THR A 232 10.39 -4.54 -7.98
CA THR A 232 9.82 -3.61 -8.96
C THR A 232 10.08 -2.16 -8.56
N ILE A 233 9.78 -1.77 -7.32
CA ILE A 233 9.85 -0.37 -6.87
C ILE A 233 11.30 0.13 -6.75
N GLU A 234 12.21 -0.67 -6.18
CA GLU A 234 13.61 -0.26 -6.01
C GLU A 234 14.32 -0.07 -7.35
N ASN A 235 14.08 -0.97 -8.31
CA ASN A 235 14.70 -0.90 -9.63
C ASN A 235 14.03 0.15 -10.53
N ALA A 236 12.71 0.38 -10.38
CA ALA A 236 12.06 1.51 -11.04
C ALA A 236 12.66 2.85 -10.57
N LEU A 237 12.88 3.04 -9.26
CA LEU A 237 13.44 4.28 -8.75
C LEU A 237 14.87 4.51 -9.24
N LEU A 238 15.72 3.48 -9.17
CA LEU A 238 17.09 3.56 -9.68
C LEU A 238 17.11 3.87 -11.18
N TYR A 239 16.25 3.25 -11.97
CA TYR A 239 16.19 3.49 -13.41
C TYR A 239 15.74 4.91 -13.75
N LEU A 240 14.73 5.44 -13.05
CA LEU A 240 14.30 6.83 -13.23
C LEU A 240 15.43 7.80 -12.84
N GLN A 241 16.16 7.55 -11.75
CA GLN A 241 17.32 8.35 -11.36
C GLN A 241 18.42 8.33 -12.43
N THR A 242 18.73 7.17 -13.00
CA THR A 242 19.71 7.04 -14.10
C THR A 242 19.26 7.77 -15.37
N CYS A 243 17.99 7.64 -15.75
CA CYS A 243 17.46 8.33 -16.93
C CYS A 243 17.42 9.86 -16.73
N LYS A 244 17.15 10.31 -15.50
CA LYS A 244 17.22 11.71 -15.12
C LYS A 244 18.64 12.26 -15.25
N ASP A 245 19.64 11.54 -14.73
CA ASP A 245 21.06 11.93 -14.87
C ASP A 245 21.45 12.03 -16.36
N ALA A 246 21.03 11.08 -17.19
CA ALA A 246 21.26 11.12 -18.64
C ALA A 246 20.62 12.33 -19.33
N LEU A 247 19.41 12.74 -18.90
CA LEU A 247 18.79 13.98 -19.40
C LEU A 247 19.54 15.23 -18.96
N ILE A 248 19.98 15.29 -17.70
CA ILE A 248 20.75 16.41 -17.18
C ILE A 248 22.05 16.56 -17.99
N ASP A 249 22.78 15.47 -18.22
CA ASP A 249 24.02 15.49 -19.00
C ASP A 249 23.77 15.83 -20.46
N GLY A 250 22.74 15.24 -21.08
CA GLY A 250 22.33 15.59 -22.44
C GLY A 250 21.93 17.06 -22.58
N PHE A 251 21.22 17.61 -21.59
CA PHE A 251 20.80 19.02 -21.58
C PHE A 251 22.00 19.96 -21.46
N ARG A 252 23.00 19.62 -20.63
CA ARG A 252 24.26 20.37 -20.52
C ARG A 252 25.03 20.35 -21.83
N LEU A 253 25.22 19.18 -22.43
CA LEU A 253 25.97 19.00 -23.67
C LEU A 253 25.29 19.69 -24.87
N ALA A 254 23.97 19.63 -24.95
CA ALA A 254 23.20 20.21 -26.07
C ALA A 254 22.79 21.67 -25.86
N GLY A 255 23.16 22.30 -24.73
CA GLY A 255 22.76 23.67 -24.40
C GLY A 255 21.24 23.84 -24.37
N ILE A 256 20.53 22.92 -23.71
CA ILE A 256 19.08 23.03 -23.47
C ILE A 256 18.86 23.89 -22.23
N THR A 257 18.01 24.89 -22.40
CA THR A 257 17.66 25.85 -21.36
C THR A 257 16.14 25.84 -21.12
N PRO A 258 15.64 26.49 -20.06
CA PRO A 258 14.20 26.59 -19.82
C PRO A 258 13.42 27.31 -20.92
N LYS A 259 14.09 27.98 -21.87
CA LYS A 259 13.47 28.61 -23.04
C LYS A 259 13.15 27.61 -24.15
N ASP A 260 13.83 26.47 -24.17
CA ASP A 260 13.60 25.38 -25.13
C ASP A 260 12.40 24.50 -24.72
N ILE A 261 11.89 24.68 -23.49
CA ILE A 261 10.79 23.89 -22.93
C ILE A 261 9.61 24.84 -22.62
N PRO A 262 8.45 24.66 -23.26
CA PRO A 262 7.35 25.60 -23.16
C PRO A 262 6.72 25.59 -21.76
N VAL A 263 6.25 26.76 -21.32
CA VAL A 263 5.38 26.87 -20.15
C VAL A 263 3.96 26.53 -20.58
N LEU A 264 3.34 25.55 -19.93
CA LEU A 264 1.97 25.14 -20.24
C LEU A 264 0.99 26.09 -19.55
N VAL A 265 -0.02 26.56 -20.30
CA VAL A 265 -1.05 27.49 -19.80
C VAL A 265 -2.00 26.74 -18.87
N GLU A 266 -2.27 27.28 -17.68
CA GLU A 266 -3.27 26.73 -16.76
C GLU A 266 -4.70 27.00 -17.27
N ALA A 267 -5.60 26.02 -17.11
CA ALA A 267 -6.99 26.21 -17.48
C ALA A 267 -7.66 27.20 -16.51
N ALA A 268 -8.25 28.28 -17.04
CA ALA A 268 -9.09 29.18 -16.25
C ALA A 268 -10.20 28.38 -15.55
N SER A 269 -10.31 28.55 -14.23
CA SER A 269 -11.26 27.81 -13.39
C SER A 269 -12.68 28.28 -13.71
N GLY A 270 -13.43 27.54 -14.54
CA GLY A 270 -14.87 27.82 -14.72
C GLY A 270 -15.49 27.35 -16.02
N ASP A 271 -14.75 27.37 -17.13
CA ASP A 271 -15.28 26.94 -18.43
C ASP A 271 -14.71 25.59 -18.84
N GLY A 272 -15.60 24.69 -19.32
CA GLY A 272 -15.19 23.40 -19.88
C GLY A 272 -14.06 23.60 -20.90
N LYS A 273 -12.96 22.85 -20.72
CA LYS A 273 -11.71 22.97 -21.51
C LYS A 273 -12.04 23.19 -22.99
N SER A 274 -11.86 24.42 -23.48
CA SER A 274 -12.18 24.76 -24.87
C SER A 274 -11.32 23.93 -25.83
N LYS A 275 -11.82 23.65 -27.04
CA LYS A 275 -11.02 22.98 -28.08
C LYS A 275 -9.70 23.72 -28.35
N GLN A 276 -9.70 25.04 -28.20
CA GLN A 276 -8.52 25.88 -28.32
C GLN A 276 -7.48 25.57 -27.24
N TYR A 277 -7.90 25.51 -25.97
CA TYR A 277 -7.02 25.12 -24.86
C TYR A 277 -6.35 23.77 -25.11
N TYR A 278 -7.14 22.78 -25.54
CA TYR A 278 -6.62 21.46 -25.89
C TYR A 278 -5.54 21.54 -26.98
N TYR A 279 -5.81 22.28 -28.06
CA TYR A 279 -4.87 22.43 -29.18
C TYR A 279 -3.58 23.13 -28.75
N THR A 280 -3.67 24.20 -27.94
CA THR A 280 -2.50 24.92 -27.43
C THR A 280 -1.57 23.99 -26.64
N ILE A 281 -2.11 23.17 -25.73
CA ILE A 281 -1.28 22.24 -24.94
C ILE A 281 -0.62 21.18 -25.82
N VAL A 282 -1.37 20.58 -26.74
CA VAL A 282 -0.83 19.53 -27.62
C VAL A 282 0.22 20.09 -28.59
N SER A 283 0.02 21.30 -29.11
CA SER A 283 1.02 21.99 -29.94
C SER A 283 2.29 22.33 -29.16
N ALA A 284 2.16 22.80 -27.91
CA ALA A 284 3.32 23.08 -27.06
C ALA A 284 4.16 21.80 -26.82
N LYS A 285 3.52 20.67 -26.52
CA LYS A 285 4.21 19.39 -26.34
C LYS A 285 4.90 18.90 -27.62
N ALA A 286 4.27 19.10 -28.78
CA ALA A 286 4.89 18.80 -30.06
C ALA A 286 6.11 19.69 -30.35
N GLU A 287 6.03 20.98 -30.03
CA GLU A 287 7.17 21.90 -30.13
C GLU A 287 8.31 21.44 -29.22
N MET A 288 8.02 21.16 -27.95
CA MET A 288 8.99 20.64 -26.99
C MET A 288 9.70 19.39 -27.53
N LEU A 289 8.96 18.36 -27.97
CA LEU A 289 9.58 17.16 -28.52
C LEU A 289 10.43 17.43 -29.77
N ASN A 290 10.04 18.38 -30.63
CA ASN A 290 10.87 18.75 -31.77
C ASN A 290 12.17 19.47 -31.34
N ARG A 291 12.14 20.30 -30.29
CA ARG A 291 13.34 20.92 -29.73
C ARG A 291 14.28 19.87 -29.17
N LEU A 292 13.75 18.93 -28.36
CA LEU A 292 14.52 17.81 -27.83
C LEU A 292 15.08 16.95 -28.96
N ARG A 293 14.28 16.62 -29.96
CA ARG A 293 14.70 15.87 -31.15
C ARG A 293 15.89 16.53 -31.85
N GLN A 294 15.80 17.83 -32.14
CA GLN A 294 16.86 18.55 -32.85
C GLN A 294 18.19 18.61 -32.07
N LYS A 295 18.11 18.67 -30.74
CA LYS A 295 19.27 18.92 -29.87
C LYS A 295 19.88 17.64 -29.27
N LEU A 296 19.07 16.63 -28.94
CA LEU A 296 19.51 15.46 -28.15
C LEU A 296 19.72 14.20 -28.97
N VAL A 297 19.08 14.05 -30.14
CA VAL A 297 19.14 12.80 -30.91
C VAL A 297 20.56 12.50 -31.39
N GLN A 298 21.37 13.53 -31.65
CA GLN A 298 22.77 13.34 -32.02
C GLN A 298 23.64 12.82 -30.86
N LEU A 299 23.15 12.92 -29.62
CA LEU A 299 23.88 12.51 -28.41
C LEU A 299 23.41 11.15 -27.88
N THR A 300 22.38 10.52 -28.47
CA THR A 300 21.79 9.30 -27.92
C THR A 300 22.72 8.10 -27.94
N ASP A 301 23.66 8.07 -28.88
CA ASP A 301 24.64 6.99 -29.00
C ASP A 301 25.84 7.20 -28.06
N ASP A 302 26.17 8.47 -27.75
CA ASP A 302 27.31 8.85 -26.91
C ASP A 302 26.95 8.98 -25.42
N THR A 303 25.68 9.20 -25.09
CA THR A 303 25.21 9.40 -23.72
C THR A 303 24.43 8.16 -23.25
N PRO A 304 25.00 7.36 -22.32
CA PRO A 304 24.32 6.17 -21.80
C PRO A 304 22.93 6.51 -21.24
N HIS A 305 21.95 5.64 -21.52
CA HIS A 305 20.56 5.75 -21.05
C HIS A 305 19.77 6.97 -21.56
N LEU A 306 20.33 7.85 -22.39
CA LEU A 306 19.59 9.00 -22.93
C LEU A 306 18.41 8.57 -23.80
N LYS A 307 18.57 7.51 -24.61
CA LYS A 307 17.47 6.91 -25.38
C LYS A 307 16.32 6.44 -24.49
N SER A 308 16.64 5.76 -23.39
CA SER A 308 15.66 5.32 -22.39
C SER A 308 14.96 6.50 -21.70
N ALA A 309 15.71 7.57 -21.42
CA ALA A 309 15.12 8.76 -20.83
C ALA A 309 14.15 9.47 -21.80
N LEU A 310 14.48 9.54 -23.09
CA LEU A 310 13.60 10.06 -24.14
C LEU A 310 12.35 9.19 -24.34
N GLU A 311 12.47 7.86 -24.20
CA GLU A 311 11.32 6.96 -24.16
C GLU A 311 10.36 7.31 -23.02
N LEU A 312 10.86 7.57 -21.81
CA LEU A 312 10.03 7.98 -20.66
C LEU A 312 9.34 9.34 -20.89
N VAL A 313 10.00 10.28 -21.58
CA VAL A 313 9.39 11.56 -22.00
C VAL A 313 8.23 11.32 -22.97
N VAL A 314 8.45 10.51 -24.00
CA VAL A 314 7.40 10.15 -24.97
C VAL A 314 6.27 9.42 -24.26
N PHE A 315 6.57 8.51 -23.34
CA PHE A 315 5.59 7.76 -22.58
C PHE A 315 4.68 8.64 -21.73
N ALA A 316 5.24 9.70 -21.13
CA ALA A 316 4.50 10.67 -20.33
C ALA A 316 3.59 11.57 -21.17
N GLU A 317 4.07 12.01 -22.33
CA GLU A 317 3.43 13.10 -23.08
C GLU A 317 2.54 12.65 -24.25
N VAL A 318 2.78 11.44 -24.76
CA VAL A 318 2.10 10.90 -25.94
C VAL A 318 1.03 9.90 -25.55
N ARG A 319 -0.10 9.93 -26.26
CA ARG A 319 -1.18 8.96 -26.04
C ARG A 319 -0.71 7.53 -26.36
N PRO A 320 -1.18 6.50 -25.62
CA PRO A 320 -0.66 5.14 -25.74
C PRO A 320 -0.51 4.61 -27.17
N GLN A 321 -1.52 4.83 -28.03
CA GLN A 321 -1.54 4.33 -29.40
C GLN A 321 -0.50 4.97 -30.34
N PHE A 322 0.12 6.09 -29.97
CA PHE A 322 1.09 6.81 -30.80
C PHE A 322 2.51 6.80 -30.22
N ARG A 323 2.73 6.20 -29.06
CA ARG A 323 4.03 6.25 -28.37
C ARG A 323 5.16 5.68 -29.22
N ARG A 324 4.97 4.52 -29.82
CA ARG A 324 5.97 3.87 -30.69
C ARG A 324 6.31 4.75 -31.89
N ASP A 325 5.31 5.18 -32.65
CA ASP A 325 5.51 6.03 -33.83
C ASP A 325 6.22 7.34 -33.51
N ILE A 326 5.90 7.98 -32.38
CA ILE A 326 6.52 9.24 -31.97
C ILE A 326 7.94 9.02 -31.46
N LEU A 327 8.20 7.94 -30.73
CA LEU A 327 9.55 7.56 -30.31
C LEU A 327 10.44 7.29 -31.53
N ASP A 328 9.96 6.52 -32.50
CA ASP A 328 10.70 6.22 -33.73
C ASP A 328 11.00 7.49 -34.52
N LYS A 329 10.03 8.40 -34.66
CA LYS A 329 10.24 9.71 -35.30
C LYS A 329 11.25 10.56 -34.54
N LEU A 330 11.20 10.54 -33.21
CA LEU A 330 12.17 11.25 -32.37
C LEU A 330 13.58 10.70 -32.63
N LEU A 331 13.78 9.40 -32.52
CA LEU A 331 15.10 8.77 -32.65
C LEU A 331 15.65 8.80 -34.09
N THR A 332 14.80 8.76 -35.11
CA THR A 332 15.20 8.90 -36.53
C THR A 332 15.29 10.35 -36.99
N ASN A 333 15.19 11.30 -36.06
CA ASN A 333 15.27 12.74 -36.33
C ASN A 333 14.24 13.24 -37.37
N GLN A 334 13.03 12.66 -37.38
CA GLN A 334 11.92 13.08 -38.24
C GLN A 334 11.00 14.12 -37.56
N PRO A 335 10.42 15.08 -38.30
CA PRO A 335 9.50 16.07 -37.74
C PRO A 335 8.28 15.44 -37.04
N ILE A 336 7.95 15.97 -35.86
CA ILE A 336 6.79 15.54 -35.07
C ILE A 336 5.70 16.61 -35.16
N PHE A 337 4.48 16.22 -35.53
CA PHE A 337 3.34 17.15 -35.62
C PHE A 337 2.42 16.98 -34.42
N ALA A 338 1.63 18.01 -34.09
CA ALA A 338 0.68 17.95 -32.98
C ALA A 338 -0.53 17.04 -33.27
N THR A 339 -0.95 16.99 -34.55
CA THR A 339 -2.14 16.27 -35.03
C THR A 339 -1.83 15.54 -36.35
N SER A 340 -2.63 14.53 -36.67
CA SER A 340 -2.65 13.91 -38.01
C SER A 340 -3.45 14.78 -39.00
N ARG A 341 -3.10 14.73 -40.30
CA ARG A 341 -3.91 15.35 -41.38
C ARG A 341 -5.34 14.79 -41.44
N ASN A 342 -5.58 13.58 -40.93
CA ASN A 342 -6.85 12.85 -41.07
C ASN A 342 -7.59 12.62 -39.73
N GLN A 343 -7.08 13.11 -38.59
CA GLN A 343 -7.74 12.95 -37.29
C GLN A 343 -7.80 14.27 -36.52
N THR A 344 -8.99 14.58 -35.99
CA THR A 344 -9.23 15.71 -35.07
C THR A 344 -8.67 15.47 -33.67
N ALA A 345 -8.28 14.24 -33.33
CA ALA A 345 -7.63 13.90 -32.06
C ALA A 345 -6.10 14.03 -32.20
N GLY A 346 -5.47 14.91 -31.40
CA GLY A 346 -4.01 15.09 -31.40
C GLY A 346 -3.24 13.88 -30.84
N PHE A 347 -1.95 13.77 -31.17
CA PHE A 347 -1.10 12.65 -30.73
C PHE A 347 -0.74 12.71 -29.24
N PHE A 348 -0.77 13.91 -28.66
CA PHE A 348 -0.35 14.17 -27.29
C PHE A 348 -1.53 14.15 -26.31
N THR A 349 -1.22 13.94 -25.03
CA THR A 349 -2.20 14.12 -23.96
C THR A 349 -2.37 15.61 -23.66
N ALA A 350 -3.59 16.07 -23.37
CA ALA A 350 -3.81 17.44 -22.87
C ALA A 350 -3.76 17.52 -21.33
N LYS A 351 -3.34 16.44 -20.67
CA LYS A 351 -3.15 16.42 -19.22
C LYS A 351 -1.79 17.05 -18.90
N GLN A 352 -1.78 17.95 -17.94
CA GLN A 352 -0.56 18.55 -17.40
C GLN A 352 -0.18 17.81 -16.12
N ASN A 353 1.11 17.88 -15.76
CA ASN A 353 1.64 17.34 -14.50
C ASN A 353 1.21 15.88 -14.29
N VAL A 354 1.54 15.03 -15.27
CA VAL A 354 1.23 13.60 -15.19
C VAL A 354 2.14 12.88 -14.20
N GLY A 355 3.23 13.52 -13.77
CA GLY A 355 4.05 13.10 -12.63
C GLY A 355 5.25 12.22 -12.98
N LEU A 356 5.47 11.89 -14.26
CA LEU A 356 6.67 11.18 -14.75
C LEU A 356 7.66 12.21 -15.35
N PHE A 357 8.24 11.95 -16.52
CA PHE A 357 9.13 12.87 -17.24
C PHE A 357 8.32 13.82 -18.12
N ASP A 358 7.43 14.56 -17.47
CA ASP A 358 6.56 15.53 -18.14
C ASP A 358 7.22 16.89 -18.34
N THR A 359 6.53 17.76 -19.07
CA THR A 359 7.01 19.06 -19.52
C THR A 359 7.46 19.94 -18.36
N ASP A 360 6.75 19.91 -17.22
CA ASP A 360 7.12 20.70 -16.05
C ASP A 360 8.42 20.15 -15.42
N PHE A 361 8.51 18.84 -15.23
CA PHE A 361 9.72 18.22 -14.71
C PHE A 361 10.94 18.46 -15.62
N LEU A 362 10.79 18.32 -16.94
CA LEU A 362 11.86 18.61 -17.89
C LEU A 362 12.30 20.07 -17.80
N ARG A 363 11.36 20.99 -17.61
CA ARG A 363 11.68 22.41 -17.41
C ARG A 363 12.47 22.64 -16.12
N GLN A 364 12.13 21.94 -15.04
CA GLN A 364 12.92 21.98 -13.79
C GLN A 364 14.34 21.44 -13.99
N LEU A 365 14.51 20.35 -14.75
CA LEU A 365 15.84 19.84 -15.10
C LEU A 365 16.65 20.85 -15.91
N ALA A 366 16.04 21.49 -16.91
CA ALA A 366 16.69 22.53 -17.70
C ALA A 366 17.01 23.80 -16.89
N LEU A 367 16.24 24.10 -15.83
CA LEU A 367 16.57 25.16 -14.87
C LEU A 367 17.78 24.77 -14.02
N HIS A 368 17.85 23.52 -13.58
CA HIS A 368 18.97 23.02 -12.79
C HIS A 368 20.28 23.05 -13.58
N THR A 369 20.28 22.69 -14.87
CA THR A 369 21.51 22.71 -15.70
C THR A 369 22.11 24.09 -15.92
N VAL A 370 21.30 25.15 -15.87
CA VAL A 370 21.74 26.55 -16.01
C VAL A 370 21.93 27.26 -14.67
N SER A 371 21.58 26.61 -13.56
CA SER A 371 21.72 27.16 -12.22
C SER A 371 23.19 27.20 -11.78
N HIS A 372 23.48 28.01 -10.75
CA HIS A 372 24.83 28.14 -10.20
C HIS A 372 25.38 26.76 -9.78
N PRO A 373 26.67 26.44 -10.03
CA PRO A 373 27.28 25.16 -9.68
C PRO A 373 27.18 24.75 -8.20
N ASP A 374 26.86 25.67 -7.29
CA ASP A 374 26.65 25.37 -5.86
C ASP A 374 25.25 24.80 -5.56
N ASN A 375 24.34 24.77 -6.55
CA ASN A 375 23.03 24.15 -6.40
C ASN A 375 23.12 22.63 -6.56
N ASP A 376 23.55 21.97 -5.48
CA ASP A 376 23.69 20.51 -5.41
C ASP A 376 22.33 19.77 -5.36
N VAL A 377 21.21 20.48 -5.19
CA VAL A 377 19.86 19.88 -5.15
C VAL A 377 19.38 19.62 -6.58
N VAL A 378 19.07 18.35 -6.84
CA VAL A 378 18.60 17.88 -8.15
C VAL A 378 17.08 17.75 -8.12
N PRO A 379 16.34 18.33 -9.09
CA PRO A 379 14.89 18.16 -9.16
C PRO A 379 14.48 16.69 -9.19
N VAL A 380 13.36 16.37 -8.55
CA VAL A 380 12.78 15.01 -8.55
C VAL A 380 11.36 15.04 -9.07
N SER A 381 11.00 14.02 -9.85
CA SER A 381 9.64 13.85 -10.37
C SER A 381 8.68 13.39 -9.26
N LEU A 382 7.37 13.55 -9.51
CA LEU A 382 6.35 13.00 -8.60
C LEU A 382 6.42 11.47 -8.55
N ALA A 383 6.77 10.81 -9.66
CA ALA A 383 6.98 9.37 -9.75
C ALA A 383 8.14 8.90 -8.85
N GLU A 384 9.28 9.59 -8.88
CA GLU A 384 10.39 9.29 -7.95
C GLU A 384 9.94 9.46 -6.49
N SER A 385 9.20 10.53 -6.20
CA SER A 385 8.67 10.79 -4.85
C SER A 385 7.67 9.74 -4.38
N LEU A 386 6.85 9.22 -5.30
CA LEU A 386 5.91 8.13 -5.05
C LEU A 386 6.63 6.81 -4.80
N LEU A 387 7.64 6.47 -5.61
CA LEU A 387 8.47 5.28 -5.42
C LEU A 387 9.24 5.32 -4.10
N PHE A 388 9.85 6.45 -3.76
CA PHE A 388 10.48 6.64 -2.46
C PHE A 388 9.47 6.44 -1.31
N SER A 389 8.27 7.02 -1.44
CA SER A 389 7.19 6.82 -0.45
C SER A 389 6.76 5.36 -0.33
N TYR A 390 6.72 4.62 -1.43
CA TYR A 390 6.47 3.17 -1.43
C TYR A 390 7.58 2.38 -0.73
N LEU A 391 8.85 2.75 -0.90
CA LEU A 391 9.97 2.13 -0.17
C LEU A 391 9.91 2.45 1.32
N MET A 392 9.54 3.67 1.71
CA MET A 392 9.36 4.02 3.14
C MET A 392 8.17 3.27 3.76
N ALA A 393 7.08 3.11 3.02
CA ALA A 393 5.96 2.27 3.44
C ALA A 393 6.37 0.79 3.56
N TYR A 394 7.22 0.29 2.66
CA TYR A 394 7.81 -1.06 2.73
C TYR A 394 8.71 -1.23 3.96
N GLN A 395 9.53 -0.23 4.29
CA GLN A 395 10.27 -0.13 5.58
C GLN A 395 9.36 0.07 6.80
N THR A 396 8.04 -0.02 6.60
CA THR A 396 6.98 0.06 7.60
C THR A 396 6.76 1.43 8.22
N VAL A 397 7.28 2.51 7.63
CA VAL A 397 6.92 3.87 8.05
C VAL A 397 5.40 4.07 7.93
N GLN A 398 4.81 4.72 8.93
CA GLN A 398 3.37 4.98 8.95
C GLN A 398 2.97 5.88 7.77
N GLY A 399 2.00 5.46 6.96
CA GLY A 399 1.62 6.16 5.73
C GLY A 399 1.27 7.64 5.89
N SER A 400 0.72 8.05 7.05
CA SER A 400 0.39 9.46 7.35
C SER A 400 1.60 10.32 7.74
N ASP A 401 2.75 9.70 8.01
CA ASP A 401 3.96 10.37 8.46
C ASP A 401 5.05 10.39 7.37
N ILE A 402 4.88 9.64 6.27
CA ILE A 402 5.84 9.62 5.15
C ILE A 402 6.10 11.02 4.57
N SER A 403 5.06 11.84 4.39
CA SER A 403 5.20 13.21 3.87
C SER A 403 5.76 14.20 4.90
N LYS A 404 6.05 13.75 6.12
CA LYS A 404 6.68 14.54 7.18
C LYS A 404 8.15 14.18 7.37
N LEU A 405 8.63 13.12 6.71
CA LEU A 405 10.02 12.73 6.77
C LEU A 405 10.90 13.84 6.21
N THR A 406 11.92 14.17 6.97
CA THR A 406 12.95 15.16 6.65
C THR A 406 14.31 14.48 6.70
N LEU A 407 15.38 15.20 6.33
CA LEU A 407 16.73 14.66 6.43
C LEU A 407 17.13 14.33 7.89
N ARG A 408 16.55 15.03 8.89
CA ARG A 408 16.83 14.77 10.32
C ARG A 408 16.38 13.39 10.79
N ASP A 409 15.41 12.81 10.12
CA ASP A 409 14.91 11.46 10.42
C ASP A 409 15.86 10.36 9.90
N PHE A 410 17.00 10.71 9.29
CA PHE A 410 17.98 9.78 8.74
C PHE A 410 19.38 10.01 9.29
N LYS A 411 20.06 8.92 9.65
CA LYS A 411 21.47 8.89 10.05
C LYS A 411 22.27 8.07 9.06
N PHE A 412 23.46 8.56 8.72
CA PHE A 412 24.31 7.96 7.69
C PHE A 412 25.62 7.45 8.29
N VAL A 413 25.81 6.13 8.26
CA VAL A 413 27.06 5.51 8.71
C VAL A 413 28.09 5.57 7.60
N LYS A 414 29.19 6.30 7.83
CA LYS A 414 30.27 6.51 6.86
C LYS A 414 31.50 5.67 7.20
N ARG A 415 32.17 5.15 6.16
CA ARG A 415 33.53 4.62 6.28
C ARG A 415 34.55 5.77 6.41
N ILE A 416 35.79 5.42 6.77
CA ILE A 416 36.92 6.36 6.87
C ILE A 416 37.11 7.16 5.56
N ASN A 417 36.83 6.55 4.40
CA ASN A 417 36.90 7.21 3.10
C ASN A 417 35.68 8.10 2.75
N GLY A 418 34.77 8.35 3.70
CA GLY A 418 33.58 9.17 3.52
C GLY A 418 32.39 8.49 2.83
N VAL A 419 32.56 7.27 2.33
CA VAL A 419 31.47 6.53 1.66
C VAL A 419 30.42 6.10 2.67
N ILE A 420 29.16 6.43 2.39
CA ILE A 420 27.99 6.02 3.21
C ILE A 420 27.70 4.55 2.93
N THR A 421 27.66 3.75 3.99
CA THR A 421 27.46 2.28 3.93
C THR A 421 26.10 1.83 4.45
N HIS A 422 25.55 2.55 5.42
CA HIS A 422 24.26 2.24 6.03
C HIS A 422 23.45 3.51 6.22
N ILE A 423 22.13 3.36 6.14
CA ILE A 423 21.15 4.39 6.41
C ILE A 423 20.27 3.87 7.54
N GLU A 424 20.29 4.57 8.67
CA GLU A 424 19.36 4.36 9.77
C GLU A 424 18.28 5.42 9.66
N SER A 425 17.03 5.07 10.01
CA SER A 425 15.95 6.05 10.03
C SER A 425 15.16 5.95 11.32
N ASP A 426 15.09 7.08 12.01
CA ASP A 426 14.38 7.29 13.26
C ASP A 426 13.39 8.42 13.05
N TYR A 427 12.09 8.13 13.06
CA TYR A 427 11.07 9.14 12.78
C TYR A 427 10.03 9.25 13.89
N PHE A 428 9.45 10.43 14.02
CA PHE A 428 8.38 10.68 14.98
C PHE A 428 7.01 10.30 14.41
N LYS A 429 6.35 9.32 15.03
CA LYS A 429 5.01 8.88 14.62
C LYS A 429 3.95 9.79 15.24
N GLY A 430 3.28 10.61 14.43
CA GLY A 430 2.43 11.71 14.94
C GLY A 430 1.22 11.30 15.78
N ARG A 431 0.79 10.02 15.74
CA ARG A 431 -0.31 9.49 16.57
C ARG A 431 0.16 8.73 17.80
N ALA A 432 1.45 8.42 17.90
CA ALA A 432 2.01 7.83 19.11
C ALA A 432 2.28 8.97 20.09
N ARG A 433 1.84 8.83 21.35
CA ARG A 433 2.19 9.78 22.41
C ARG A 433 3.70 9.66 22.67
N HIS A 434 4.49 10.48 21.99
CA HIS A 434 5.91 10.76 22.25
C HIS A 434 6.96 9.67 21.92
N ASN A 435 6.69 8.75 20.99
CA ASN A 435 7.68 7.72 20.63
C ASN A 435 8.30 7.96 19.24
N ALA A 436 9.62 8.07 19.20
CA ALA A 436 10.40 7.88 17.99
C ALA A 436 10.45 6.38 17.65
N HIS A 437 10.30 6.06 16.37
CA HIS A 437 10.37 4.69 15.87
C HIS A 437 11.59 4.55 14.96
N GLN A 438 12.42 3.56 15.27
CA GLN A 438 13.53 3.16 14.43
C GLN A 438 13.03 2.13 13.42
N VAL A 439 13.32 2.31 12.13
CA VAL A 439 13.06 1.31 11.10
C VAL A 439 14.32 0.50 10.79
N GLU A 440 14.16 -0.61 10.05
CA GLU A 440 15.26 -1.47 9.64
C GLU A 440 16.37 -0.68 8.89
N THR A 441 17.61 -0.90 9.30
CA THR A 441 18.80 -0.26 8.72
C THR A 441 19.02 -0.74 7.28
N LEU A 442 19.06 0.20 6.34
CA LEU A 442 19.31 -0.09 4.93
C LEU A 442 20.81 -0.11 4.63
N LYS A 443 21.28 -1.13 3.91
CA LYS A 443 22.65 -1.20 3.40
C LYS A 443 22.71 -0.55 2.02
N THR A 444 23.63 0.40 1.81
CA THR A 444 23.75 1.14 0.54
C THR A 444 24.33 0.32 -0.60
N LYS A 445 24.75 -0.92 -0.34
CA LYS A 445 25.14 -1.90 -1.37
C LYS A 445 23.92 -2.59 -2.01
N ASP A 446 22.82 -2.66 -1.28
CA ASP A 446 21.57 -3.29 -1.74
C ASP A 446 20.77 -2.26 -2.55
N ASP A 447 19.95 -2.72 -3.49
CA ASP A 447 19.31 -1.83 -4.48
C ASP A 447 18.35 -0.82 -3.82
N ILE A 448 17.54 -1.25 -2.84
CA ILE A 448 16.75 -0.35 -1.97
C ILE A 448 17.60 0.74 -1.30
N GLY A 449 18.76 0.39 -0.73
CA GLY A 449 19.61 1.33 -0.02
C GLY A 449 20.26 2.34 -0.97
N LYS A 450 20.66 1.92 -2.18
CA LYS A 450 21.14 2.82 -3.23
C LYS A 450 20.05 3.81 -3.64
N ALA A 451 18.85 3.31 -3.91
CA ALA A 451 17.73 4.10 -4.40
C ALA A 451 17.31 5.18 -3.39
N VAL A 452 17.18 4.79 -2.12
CA VAL A 452 16.84 5.67 -0.99
C VAL A 452 17.93 6.72 -0.76
N LEU A 453 19.21 6.31 -0.70
CA LEU A 453 20.30 7.26 -0.51
C LEU A 453 20.36 8.29 -1.63
N ARG A 454 20.22 7.84 -2.89
CA ARG A 454 20.27 8.72 -4.04
C ARG A 454 19.12 9.71 -4.04
N TYR A 455 17.90 9.26 -3.73
CA TYR A 455 16.75 10.15 -3.63
C TYR A 455 16.94 11.23 -2.55
N ILE A 456 17.39 10.86 -1.35
CA ILE A 456 17.62 11.83 -0.27
C ILE A 456 18.70 12.85 -0.67
N LYS A 457 19.77 12.39 -1.33
CA LYS A 457 20.82 13.28 -1.86
C LYS A 457 20.25 14.27 -2.88
N ASP A 458 19.44 13.80 -3.83
CA ASP A 458 18.86 14.66 -4.86
C ASP A 458 17.98 15.75 -4.24
N VAL A 459 17.14 15.42 -3.25
CA VAL A 459 16.17 16.37 -2.66
C VAL A 459 16.81 17.38 -1.70
N THR A 460 17.89 17.00 -1.01
CA THR A 460 18.42 17.76 0.15
C THR A 460 19.90 18.14 0.04
N ALA A 461 20.62 17.60 -0.95
CA ALA A 461 22.08 17.62 -1.03
C ALA A 461 22.79 17.11 0.24
N LEU A 462 22.07 16.38 1.12
CA LEU A 462 22.50 16.05 2.48
C LEU A 462 22.84 17.27 3.36
N ARG A 463 22.23 18.42 3.07
CA ARG A 463 22.41 19.69 3.80
C ARG A 463 21.09 20.24 4.33
N GLU A 464 20.02 20.20 3.54
CA GLU A 464 18.71 20.75 3.90
C GLU A 464 17.99 19.87 4.93
N GLN A 465 18.07 20.25 6.21
CA GLN A 465 17.62 19.40 7.31
C GLN A 465 16.10 19.32 7.50
N ASP A 466 15.38 20.44 7.37
CA ASP A 466 13.97 20.57 7.77
C ASP A 466 12.98 20.42 6.61
N LYS A 467 13.47 20.28 5.38
CA LYS A 467 12.62 20.16 4.20
C LYS A 467 11.99 18.77 4.14
N PRO A 468 10.65 18.68 3.96
CA PRO A 468 10.00 17.41 3.69
C PRO A 468 10.58 16.75 2.45
N LEU A 469 10.93 15.46 2.56
CA LEU A 469 11.51 14.69 1.46
C LEU A 469 10.50 14.43 0.35
N THR A 470 9.20 14.36 0.68
CA THR A 470 8.13 14.12 -0.29
C THR A 470 6.97 15.10 -0.09
N PRO A 471 6.27 15.48 -1.17
CA PRO A 471 5.03 16.22 -1.07
C PRO A 471 3.91 15.33 -0.48
N VAL A 472 2.80 15.94 -0.07
CA VAL A 472 1.60 15.19 0.33
C VAL A 472 0.99 14.50 -0.89
N ILE A 473 1.21 13.20 -1.02
CA ILE A 473 0.66 12.37 -2.10
C ILE A 473 -0.78 11.99 -1.76
N LYS A 474 -1.74 12.47 -2.55
CA LYS A 474 -3.15 12.13 -2.41
C LYS A 474 -3.44 10.77 -3.05
N LYS A 475 -4.43 10.07 -2.50
CA LYS A 475 -4.92 8.82 -3.06
C LYS A 475 -5.54 9.08 -4.44
N GLU A 476 -5.10 8.36 -5.46
CA GLU A 476 -5.60 8.52 -6.82
C GLU A 476 -6.59 7.42 -7.21
N ILE A 477 -7.53 7.78 -8.09
CA ILE A 477 -8.49 6.84 -8.71
C ILE A 477 -7.72 5.75 -9.45
N CYS A 478 -8.13 4.48 -9.40
CA CYS A 478 -7.47 3.44 -10.20
C CYS A 478 -7.69 3.69 -11.70
N SER A 479 -6.66 4.17 -12.40
CA SER A 479 -6.74 4.61 -13.80
C SER A 479 -5.37 4.60 -14.47
N PRO A 480 -5.27 4.24 -15.76
CA PRO A 480 -4.00 4.30 -16.49
C PRO A 480 -3.51 5.74 -16.78
N CYS A 481 -4.34 6.75 -16.51
CA CYS A 481 -4.09 8.14 -16.92
C CYS A 481 -3.54 9.05 -15.82
N ASN A 482 -3.35 8.57 -14.59
CA ASN A 482 -2.77 9.35 -13.48
C ASN A 482 -1.33 8.97 -13.18
N ALA A 483 -0.70 9.64 -12.23
CA ALA A 483 0.72 9.47 -11.96
C ALA A 483 1.04 8.04 -11.54
N THR A 484 0.22 7.47 -10.65
CA THR A 484 0.38 6.10 -10.15
C THR A 484 0.22 5.08 -11.28
N GLY A 485 -0.86 5.17 -12.06
CA GLY A 485 -1.13 4.23 -13.15
C GLY A 485 -0.12 4.36 -14.29
N LEU A 486 0.26 5.58 -14.65
CA LEU A 486 1.28 5.83 -15.66
C LEU A 486 2.65 5.27 -15.25
N LEU A 487 3.05 5.47 -13.99
CA LEU A 487 4.27 4.87 -13.43
C LEU A 487 4.22 3.34 -13.48
N CYS A 488 3.12 2.73 -13.06
CA CYS A 488 2.99 1.27 -13.10
C CYS A 488 3.04 0.73 -14.53
N LEU A 489 2.43 1.41 -15.49
CA LEU A 489 2.54 1.05 -16.91
C LEU A 489 3.95 1.29 -17.45
N ALA A 490 4.66 2.34 -17.00
CA ALA A 490 6.04 2.56 -17.40
C ALA A 490 6.95 1.40 -16.96
N CYS A 491 6.66 0.75 -15.83
CA CYS A 491 7.38 -0.43 -15.35
C CYS A 491 7.25 -1.65 -16.27
N THR A 492 6.22 -1.72 -17.13
CA THR A 492 5.94 -2.88 -17.98
C THR A 492 6.02 -2.59 -19.48
N ASP A 493 5.77 -1.34 -19.89
CA ASP A 493 5.55 -0.96 -21.29
C ASP A 493 6.71 -0.15 -21.89
N THR A 494 7.84 -0.04 -21.17
CA THR A 494 9.07 0.66 -21.60
C THR A 494 10.28 -0.24 -21.42
N ALA A 495 11.47 0.23 -21.83
CA ALA A 495 12.73 -0.48 -21.60
C ALA A 495 13.03 -0.77 -20.11
N LEU A 496 12.36 -0.08 -19.17
CA LEU A 496 12.42 -0.39 -17.74
C LEU A 496 11.99 -1.84 -17.42
N TRP A 497 11.04 -2.40 -18.19
CA TRP A 497 10.60 -3.78 -17.96
C TRP A 497 11.74 -4.78 -18.07
N HIS A 498 12.67 -4.59 -19.01
CA HIS A 498 13.82 -5.48 -19.16
C HIS A 498 14.66 -5.50 -17.87
N VAL A 499 14.97 -4.34 -17.29
CA VAL A 499 15.73 -4.22 -16.03
C VAL A 499 14.98 -4.88 -14.87
N ILE A 500 13.68 -4.64 -14.75
CA ILE A 500 12.84 -5.24 -13.70
C ILE A 500 12.78 -6.76 -13.87
N SER A 501 12.52 -7.24 -15.08
CA SER A 501 12.42 -8.68 -15.38
C SER A 501 13.72 -9.45 -15.13
N GLU A 502 14.87 -8.87 -15.49
CA GLU A 502 16.19 -9.43 -15.21
C GLU A 502 16.44 -9.53 -13.70
N LYS A 503 16.02 -8.51 -12.93
CA LYS A 503 16.13 -8.52 -11.47
C LYS A 503 15.22 -9.56 -10.83
N HIS A 504 14.02 -9.75 -11.36
CA HIS A 504 13.13 -10.84 -10.96
C HIS A 504 13.72 -12.23 -11.26
N GLN A 505 14.33 -12.41 -12.43
CA GLN A 505 15.00 -13.65 -12.81
C GLN A 505 16.21 -13.94 -11.91
N THR A 506 17.11 -12.98 -11.77
CA THR A 506 18.34 -13.13 -10.96
C THR A 506 18.07 -13.37 -9.48
N GLN A 507 17.02 -12.75 -8.92
CA GLN A 507 16.61 -12.98 -7.53
C GLN A 507 15.64 -14.18 -7.36
N ARG A 508 15.28 -14.88 -8.45
CA ARG A 508 14.32 -16.00 -8.46
C ARG A 508 12.97 -15.66 -7.81
N VAL A 509 12.43 -14.50 -8.15
CA VAL A 509 11.14 -14.02 -7.65
C VAL A 509 10.19 -13.78 -8.82
N ALA A 510 9.04 -14.44 -8.81
CA ALA A 510 8.01 -14.21 -9.83
C ALA A 510 7.54 -12.74 -9.87
N PRO A 511 7.38 -12.13 -11.06
CA PRO A 511 6.97 -10.72 -11.22
C PRO A 511 5.46 -10.52 -11.05
N VAL A 512 4.88 -11.10 -9.99
CA VAL A 512 3.44 -11.10 -9.70
C VAL A 512 2.88 -9.68 -9.55
N PHE A 513 3.56 -8.77 -8.82
CA PHE A 513 3.08 -7.41 -8.61
C PHE A 513 2.93 -6.59 -9.91
N PRO A 514 4.00 -6.40 -10.72
CA PRO A 514 3.90 -5.58 -11.94
C PRO A 514 2.96 -6.21 -12.97
N ARG A 515 2.92 -7.55 -13.09
CA ARG A 515 1.99 -8.25 -13.98
C ARG A 515 0.53 -8.06 -13.57
N ALA A 516 0.22 -8.15 -12.27
CA ALA A 516 -1.13 -7.97 -11.75
C ALA A 516 -1.63 -6.54 -12.00
N ILE A 517 -0.82 -5.52 -11.69
CA ILE A 517 -1.22 -4.12 -11.93
C ILE A 517 -1.38 -3.83 -13.43
N HIS A 518 -0.49 -4.35 -14.28
CA HIS A 518 -0.64 -4.21 -15.73
C HIS A 518 -1.96 -4.79 -16.23
N ALA A 519 -2.30 -6.02 -15.85
CA ALA A 519 -3.57 -6.65 -16.22
C ALA A 519 -4.78 -5.82 -15.73
N MET A 520 -4.71 -5.28 -14.50
CA MET A 520 -5.72 -4.36 -13.98
C MET A 520 -5.87 -3.10 -14.83
N LEU A 521 -4.77 -2.45 -15.21
CA LEU A 521 -4.84 -1.17 -15.93
C LEU A 521 -5.26 -1.31 -17.40
N TYR A 522 -4.93 -2.44 -18.04
CA TYR A 522 -5.32 -2.72 -19.43
C TYR A 522 -6.71 -3.33 -19.57
N ASN A 523 -7.03 -4.34 -18.76
CA ASN A 523 -8.24 -5.15 -18.93
C ASN A 523 -9.35 -4.76 -17.95
N GLY A 524 -9.01 -4.02 -16.89
CA GLY A 524 -9.96 -3.61 -15.87
C GLY A 524 -10.94 -2.55 -16.36
N ILE A 525 -12.19 -2.66 -15.89
CA ILE A 525 -13.29 -1.79 -16.28
C ILE A 525 -13.50 -0.74 -15.19
N SER A 526 -13.34 0.54 -15.54
CA SER A 526 -13.62 1.64 -14.61
C SER A 526 -15.08 1.63 -14.15
N ARG A 527 -15.31 1.92 -12.86
CA ARG A 527 -16.65 2.00 -12.25
C ARG A 527 -17.60 2.98 -12.96
N ASN A 528 -17.05 4.00 -13.61
CA ASN A 528 -17.80 5.05 -14.31
C ASN A 528 -17.98 4.75 -15.81
N SER A 529 -17.56 3.56 -16.27
CA SER A 529 -17.67 3.21 -17.69
C SER A 529 -19.13 2.98 -18.09
N PRO A 530 -19.60 3.55 -19.23
CA PRO A 530 -20.94 3.30 -19.76
C PRO A 530 -21.16 1.82 -20.13
N ARG A 531 -20.09 1.01 -20.26
CA ARG A 531 -20.18 -0.44 -20.43
C ARG A 531 -20.85 -1.14 -19.25
N LYS A 532 -20.73 -0.58 -18.03
CA LYS A 532 -21.39 -1.10 -16.82
C LYS A 532 -22.92 -0.92 -16.84
N ALA A 533 -23.43 0.07 -17.57
CA ALA A 533 -24.86 0.38 -17.60
C ALA A 533 -25.71 -0.69 -18.32
N LYS A 534 -25.07 -1.67 -18.98
CA LYS A 534 -25.76 -2.67 -19.81
C LYS A 534 -25.79 -4.09 -19.23
N ALA A 535 -24.92 -4.45 -18.26
CA ALA A 535 -24.88 -5.76 -17.60
C ALA A 535 -23.96 -5.76 -16.37
N PRO A 536 -24.13 -6.70 -15.39
CA PRO A 536 -23.10 -6.98 -14.39
C PRO A 536 -21.81 -7.39 -15.11
N CYS A 537 -20.82 -6.51 -15.08
CA CYS A 537 -19.57 -6.71 -15.78
C CYS A 537 -18.54 -7.25 -14.79
N GLU A 538 -17.96 -8.41 -15.06
CA GLU A 538 -16.77 -8.88 -14.36
C GLU A 538 -15.57 -7.95 -14.69
N GLY A 539 -14.57 -7.87 -13.82
CA GLY A 539 -13.38 -7.04 -14.10
C GLY A 539 -13.45 -5.59 -13.61
N VAL A 540 -14.41 -5.23 -12.76
CA VAL A 540 -14.53 -3.84 -12.26
C VAL A 540 -13.35 -3.47 -11.38
N LEU A 541 -12.69 -2.37 -11.71
CA LEU A 541 -11.59 -1.82 -10.93
C LEU A 541 -12.04 -1.25 -9.58
N PRO A 542 -11.16 -1.26 -8.57
CA PRO A 542 -11.42 -0.52 -7.35
C PRO A 542 -11.49 0.98 -7.69
N TYR A 543 -12.19 1.76 -6.86
CA TYR A 543 -12.30 3.19 -7.12
C TYR A 543 -10.93 3.86 -7.03
N ASP A 544 -10.10 3.47 -6.06
CA ASP A 544 -8.76 4.01 -5.84
C ASP A 544 -7.69 2.92 -5.92
N PHE A 545 -6.44 3.33 -6.15
CA PHE A 545 -5.28 2.48 -5.90
C PHE A 545 -5.14 2.11 -4.41
N PHE A 546 -4.31 1.09 -4.14
CA PHE A 546 -3.87 0.75 -2.79
C PHE A 546 -3.15 1.95 -2.13
N SER A 547 -3.15 1.99 -0.81
CA SER A 547 -2.52 3.07 -0.03
C SER A 547 -1.22 2.62 0.63
N PHE A 548 -0.43 3.57 1.14
CA PHE A 548 0.76 3.28 1.94
C PHE A 548 0.47 2.36 3.14
N SER A 549 -0.73 2.41 3.72
CA SER A 549 -1.13 1.47 4.78
C SER A 549 -1.24 0.03 4.28
N HIS A 550 -1.67 -0.20 3.04
CA HIS A 550 -1.75 -1.55 2.47
C HIS A 550 -0.34 -2.14 2.30
N ILE A 551 0.59 -1.33 1.79
CA ILE A 551 2.00 -1.71 1.60
C ILE A 551 2.64 -2.01 2.97
N LYS A 552 2.51 -1.09 3.93
CA LYS A 552 3.06 -1.26 5.28
C LYS A 552 2.55 -2.56 5.92
N THR A 553 1.23 -2.79 5.95
CA THR A 553 0.67 -3.98 6.60
C THR A 553 1.15 -5.25 5.93
N SER A 554 1.17 -5.30 4.59
CA SER A 554 1.71 -6.45 3.87
C SER A 554 3.21 -6.66 4.13
N ALA A 555 4.01 -5.60 4.29
CA ALA A 555 5.42 -5.71 4.64
C ALA A 555 5.64 -6.27 6.06
N VAL A 556 4.78 -5.89 7.02
CA VAL A 556 4.77 -6.48 8.37
C VAL A 556 4.41 -7.97 8.29
N TYR A 557 3.35 -8.32 7.56
CA TYR A 557 2.92 -9.71 7.40
C TYR A 557 4.01 -10.57 6.71
N ALA A 558 4.62 -10.05 5.64
CA ALA A 558 5.68 -10.73 4.91
C ALA A 558 6.92 -11.05 5.76
N GLY A 559 7.21 -10.24 6.78
CA GLY A 559 8.35 -10.44 7.68
C GLY A 559 7.96 -10.92 9.09
N SER A 560 6.76 -11.49 9.27
CA SER A 560 6.33 -12.02 10.57
C SER A 560 7.19 -13.21 11.03
N GLU A 561 7.90 -13.87 10.13
CA GLU A 561 8.90 -14.91 10.47
C GLU A 561 10.11 -14.38 11.25
N ASN A 562 10.42 -13.09 11.11
CA ASN A 562 11.56 -12.45 11.76
C ASN A 562 11.18 -11.72 13.05
N PHE A 563 9.91 -11.81 13.46
CA PHE A 563 9.45 -11.15 14.68
C PHE A 563 9.90 -11.93 15.91
N ASP A 564 10.70 -11.29 16.75
CA ASP A 564 11.10 -11.79 18.06
C ASP A 564 10.57 -10.87 19.17
N PRO A 565 9.59 -11.31 19.99
CA PRO A 565 9.05 -10.51 21.09
C PRO A 565 10.08 -10.23 22.19
N ALA A 566 11.18 -10.99 22.27
CA ALA A 566 12.28 -10.77 23.20
C ALA A 566 13.29 -9.73 22.69
N SER A 567 13.19 -9.32 21.42
CA SER A 567 14.04 -8.24 20.89
C SER A 567 13.77 -6.94 21.64
N LEU A 568 14.85 -6.32 22.11
CA LEU A 568 14.82 -5.01 22.77
C LEU A 568 14.39 -3.89 21.83
N ILE A 569 14.62 -4.06 20.52
CA ILE A 569 14.32 -3.06 19.49
C ILE A 569 13.34 -3.67 18.50
N ASN A 570 12.14 -3.09 18.43
CA ASN A 570 11.21 -3.34 17.34
C ASN A 570 11.50 -2.37 16.21
N GLN A 571 11.90 -2.89 15.04
CA GLN A 571 12.19 -2.11 13.84
C GLN A 571 10.93 -1.78 13.02
N ARG A 572 9.74 -2.11 13.53
CA ARG A 572 8.45 -1.76 12.94
C ARG A 572 7.95 -0.45 13.54
N SER A 573 7.05 0.22 12.82
CA SER A 573 6.39 1.44 13.31
C SER A 573 5.32 1.25 14.41
N HIS A 574 5.41 0.18 15.19
CA HIS A 574 4.49 -0.13 16.29
C HIS A 574 5.22 -0.91 17.37
N THR A 575 4.61 -1.08 18.54
CA THR A 575 5.24 -1.81 19.66
C THR A 575 5.05 -3.31 19.52
N ASN A 576 5.83 -4.10 20.26
CA ASN A 576 5.70 -5.56 20.30
C ASN A 576 4.30 -6.01 20.74
N GLU A 577 3.66 -5.26 21.65
CA GLU A 577 2.27 -5.48 22.09
C GLU A 577 1.31 -5.32 20.91
N THR A 578 1.43 -4.21 20.17
CA THR A 578 0.62 -3.96 18.98
C THR A 578 0.85 -5.03 17.91
N GLU A 579 2.07 -5.52 17.74
CA GLU A 579 2.39 -6.55 16.74
C GLU A 579 1.66 -7.86 17.06
N ARG A 580 1.75 -8.28 18.32
CA ARG A 580 1.04 -9.46 18.84
C ARG A 580 -0.48 -9.34 18.76
N GLU A 581 -1.04 -8.21 19.13
CA GLU A 581 -2.50 -8.03 19.21
C GLU A 581 -3.16 -7.77 17.85
N HIS A 582 -2.44 -7.14 16.91
CA HIS A 582 -3.06 -6.63 15.67
C HIS A 582 -2.45 -7.14 14.37
N TYR A 583 -1.25 -7.72 14.39
CA TYR A 583 -0.58 -8.20 13.16
C TYR A 583 -0.33 -9.72 13.16
N LEU A 584 -0.23 -10.35 14.33
CA LEU A 584 -0.13 -11.80 14.50
C LEU A 584 -1.51 -12.45 14.68
N VAL A 585 -2.39 -12.21 13.71
CA VAL A 585 -3.81 -12.62 13.74
C VAL A 585 -4.13 -13.68 12.68
N GLU A 586 -5.33 -14.24 12.71
CA GLU A 586 -5.82 -15.23 11.72
C GLU A 586 -5.72 -14.73 10.27
N MET A 587 -5.93 -13.44 10.05
CA MET A 587 -5.82 -12.83 8.71
C MET A 587 -4.38 -12.78 8.16
N ASN A 588 -3.36 -12.99 8.99
CA ASN A 588 -1.97 -13.04 8.56
C ASN A 588 -1.59 -14.49 8.21
N GLN A 589 -1.78 -14.86 6.94
CA GLN A 589 -1.51 -16.22 6.47
C GLN A 589 -0.06 -16.65 6.72
N GLU A 590 0.92 -15.72 6.65
CA GLU A 590 2.32 -16.04 6.92
C GLU A 590 2.53 -16.42 8.39
N TRP A 591 1.90 -15.68 9.31
CA TRP A 591 1.90 -16.02 10.73
C TRP A 591 1.21 -17.34 11.03
N GLN A 592 0.05 -17.59 10.42
CA GLN A 592 -0.66 -18.88 10.56
C GLN A 592 0.21 -20.05 10.08
N ASN A 593 0.87 -19.89 8.95
CA ASN A 593 1.82 -20.87 8.42
C ASN A 593 2.98 -21.10 9.40
N ASN A 594 3.52 -20.05 10.01
CA ASN A 594 4.60 -20.13 11.00
C ASN A 594 4.16 -20.77 12.32
N CYS A 595 3.02 -20.38 12.87
CA CYS A 595 2.43 -21.04 14.04
C CYS A 595 2.23 -22.53 13.78
N GLY A 596 1.69 -22.88 12.62
CA GLY A 596 1.56 -24.27 12.19
C GLY A 596 2.92 -24.98 12.22
N ARG A 597 4.00 -24.36 11.72
CA ARG A 597 5.35 -24.94 11.73
C ARG A 597 5.89 -25.14 13.15
N VAL A 598 5.78 -24.13 14.01
CA VAL A 598 6.29 -24.18 15.40
C VAL A 598 5.50 -25.17 16.24
N THR A 599 4.17 -25.12 16.20
CA THR A 599 3.31 -26.10 16.90
C THR A 599 3.64 -27.52 16.46
N ARG A 600 3.88 -27.76 15.17
CA ARG A 600 4.31 -29.08 14.68
C ARG A 600 5.67 -29.51 15.24
N ALA A 601 6.64 -28.59 15.33
CA ALA A 601 7.95 -28.89 15.92
C ALA A 601 7.86 -29.18 17.43
N VAL A 602 7.13 -28.36 18.19
CA VAL A 602 6.98 -28.50 19.64
C VAL A 602 6.14 -29.71 20.02
N MET A 603 5.00 -29.94 19.34
CA MET A 603 4.17 -31.12 19.60
C MET A 603 4.94 -32.40 19.30
N ARG A 604 5.82 -32.38 18.30
CA ARG A 604 6.71 -33.50 18.03
C ARG A 604 7.78 -33.68 19.10
N ASP A 605 8.40 -32.60 19.59
CA ASP A 605 9.35 -32.66 20.69
C ASP A 605 8.70 -33.21 21.97
N LEU A 606 7.52 -32.69 22.34
CA LEU A 606 6.72 -33.20 23.46
C LEU A 606 6.31 -34.66 23.26
N TYR A 607 5.94 -35.05 22.04
CA TYR A 607 5.58 -36.43 21.74
C TYR A 607 6.77 -37.39 21.90
N VAL A 608 7.93 -37.02 21.37
CA VAL A 608 9.15 -37.83 21.42
C VAL A 608 9.70 -37.90 22.85
N ASN A 609 9.74 -36.77 23.56
CA ASN A 609 10.48 -36.62 24.81
C ASN A 609 9.62 -36.65 26.08
N VAL A 610 8.31 -36.38 25.99
CA VAL A 610 7.41 -36.22 27.17
C VAL A 610 6.26 -37.23 27.19
N PHE A 611 5.63 -37.55 26.05
CA PHE A 611 4.42 -38.37 26.00
C PHE A 611 4.64 -39.84 25.62
N THR A 612 5.83 -40.39 25.86
CA THR A 612 6.09 -41.80 25.55
C THR A 612 5.35 -42.75 26.53
N ALA A 613 4.32 -43.43 25.97
CA ALA A 613 3.48 -44.58 26.42
C ALA A 613 2.08 -44.23 27.03
N SER A 614 0.95 -44.88 26.65
CA SER A 614 0.69 -46.32 26.40
C SER A 614 -0.36 -46.64 25.31
N GLU A 615 -0.53 -47.93 24.95
CA GLU A 615 -1.35 -48.48 23.85
C GLU A 615 -2.87 -48.14 23.85
N SER A 616 -3.41 -47.50 24.89
CA SER A 616 -4.84 -47.19 25.01
C SER A 616 -5.30 -45.96 24.21
N ASP A 617 -4.40 -45.11 23.73
CA ASP A 617 -4.75 -43.79 23.16
C ASP A 617 -4.93 -43.80 21.63
N LYS A 618 -5.07 -44.98 21.03
CA LYS A 618 -5.26 -45.20 19.58
C LYS A 618 -6.49 -44.51 18.97
N GLN A 619 -7.39 -43.92 19.77
CA GLN A 619 -8.55 -43.16 19.28
C GLN A 619 -8.28 -41.67 19.01
N LEU A 620 -7.19 -41.07 19.54
CA LEU A 620 -6.79 -39.70 19.17
C LEU A 620 -6.04 -39.64 17.83
N PHE A 621 -5.55 -40.80 17.37
CA PHE A 621 -4.78 -41.04 16.14
C PHE A 621 -5.51 -40.63 14.85
N GLU A 622 -6.84 -40.71 14.80
CA GLU A 622 -7.60 -40.45 13.57
C GLU A 622 -7.62 -38.96 13.18
N SER A 623 -7.58 -38.03 14.15
CA SER A 623 -7.58 -36.58 13.85
C SER A 623 -6.21 -36.03 13.44
N GLU A 624 -5.13 -36.62 13.96
CA GLU A 624 -3.75 -36.25 13.63
C GLU A 624 -3.29 -36.86 12.30
N PHE A 625 -3.80 -38.05 11.96
CA PHE A 625 -3.59 -38.67 10.65
C PHE A 625 -4.19 -37.83 9.51
N THR A 626 -5.40 -37.30 9.68
CA THR A 626 -6.02 -36.41 8.68
C THR A 626 -5.21 -35.13 8.46
N LYS A 627 -4.73 -34.50 9.54
CA LYS A 627 -3.90 -33.29 9.46
C LYS A 627 -2.53 -33.56 8.83
N ALA A 628 -1.92 -34.71 9.12
CA ALA A 628 -0.67 -35.12 8.51
C ALA A 628 -0.84 -35.35 7.00
N ILE A 629 -1.92 -36.01 6.59
CA ILE A 629 -2.28 -36.19 5.17
C ILE A 629 -2.48 -34.84 4.49
N GLU A 630 -3.24 -33.92 5.09
CA GLU A 630 -3.44 -32.59 4.51
C GLU A 630 -2.12 -31.84 4.35
N HIS A 631 -1.23 -31.87 5.34
CA HIS A 631 0.08 -31.23 5.24
C HIS A 631 0.97 -31.83 4.14
N ILE A 632 1.02 -33.16 4.04
CA ILE A 632 1.76 -33.88 2.98
C ILE A 632 1.22 -33.44 1.61
N LYS A 633 -0.11 -33.40 1.45
CA LYS A 633 -0.77 -32.96 0.23
C LYS A 633 -0.50 -31.50 -0.10
N THR A 634 -0.58 -30.59 0.88
CA THR A 634 -0.29 -29.16 0.64
C THR A 634 1.14 -28.96 0.18
N ARG A 635 2.13 -29.57 0.87
CA ARG A 635 3.53 -29.45 0.44
C ARG A 635 3.80 -30.10 -0.91
N ALA A 636 3.20 -31.25 -1.18
CA ALA A 636 3.29 -31.88 -2.49
C ALA A 636 2.70 -30.96 -3.57
N ASN A 637 1.54 -30.36 -3.33
CA ASN A 637 0.90 -29.42 -4.25
C ASN A 637 1.71 -28.14 -4.45
N ASP A 638 2.35 -27.59 -3.41
CA ASP A 638 3.22 -26.42 -3.53
C ASP A 638 4.41 -26.70 -4.45
N VAL A 639 5.02 -27.89 -4.32
CA VAL A 639 6.11 -28.33 -5.19
C VAL A 639 5.59 -28.60 -6.61
N LEU A 640 4.49 -29.34 -6.76
CA LEU A 640 3.87 -29.62 -8.07
C LEU A 640 3.48 -28.34 -8.81
N ALA A 641 3.00 -27.31 -8.11
CA ALA A 641 2.65 -26.02 -8.69
C ALA A 641 3.86 -25.24 -9.23
N CYS A 642 5.07 -25.61 -8.83
CA CYS A 642 6.31 -25.05 -9.35
C CYS A 642 7.02 -26.01 -10.31
N LEU A 643 6.60 -27.29 -10.40
CA LEU A 643 7.36 -28.34 -11.07
C LEU A 643 6.91 -28.54 -12.52
N LYS A 644 7.88 -28.56 -13.44
CA LYS A 644 7.67 -28.83 -14.87
C LYS A 644 8.58 -29.95 -15.37
N VAL A 645 7.97 -30.97 -15.99
CA VAL A 645 8.67 -32.12 -16.60
C VAL A 645 9.15 -31.77 -18.01
N VAL A 646 10.43 -31.96 -18.33
CA VAL A 646 11.05 -31.56 -19.61
C VAL A 646 11.82 -32.71 -20.28
N THR A 647 11.62 -32.91 -21.59
CA THR A 647 12.14 -34.05 -22.37
C THR A 647 13.50 -33.84 -23.04
N GLU A 648 13.92 -32.60 -23.29
CA GLU A 648 15.05 -32.32 -24.18
C GLU A 648 16.03 -31.28 -23.61
N GLN A 649 16.81 -31.66 -22.60
CA GLN A 649 18.01 -30.89 -22.24
C GLN A 649 19.27 -31.72 -22.50
N THR A 650 20.05 -31.29 -23.51
CA THR A 650 21.33 -31.88 -23.92
C THR A 650 22.52 -31.46 -23.04
N SER A 651 22.31 -30.54 -22.10
CA SER A 651 23.32 -30.08 -21.14
C SER A 651 22.71 -29.57 -19.84
N GLY A 652 23.21 -30.05 -18.69
CA GLY A 652 22.82 -29.65 -17.33
C GLY A 652 23.26 -30.70 -16.32
N HIS A 653 23.57 -30.31 -15.08
CA HIS A 653 23.86 -31.28 -14.02
C HIS A 653 22.54 -31.73 -13.40
N VAL A 654 22.27 -33.03 -13.40
CA VAL A 654 21.03 -33.60 -12.86
C VAL A 654 21.31 -34.09 -11.46
N ASP A 655 20.58 -33.58 -10.46
CA ASP A 655 20.80 -33.93 -9.06
C ASP A 655 20.29 -35.36 -8.71
N GLU A 656 20.33 -35.70 -7.43
CA GLU A 656 19.96 -37.03 -6.92
C GLU A 656 18.50 -37.43 -7.19
N LEU A 657 17.60 -36.46 -7.40
CA LEU A 657 16.17 -36.70 -7.65
C LEU A 657 15.74 -36.39 -9.09
N GLY A 658 16.68 -36.03 -9.97
CA GLY A 658 16.36 -35.72 -11.36
C GLY A 658 16.08 -34.25 -11.63
N PHE A 659 16.32 -33.36 -10.66
CA PHE A 659 16.21 -31.93 -10.86
C PHE A 659 17.38 -31.41 -11.67
N VAL A 660 17.09 -30.52 -12.60
CA VAL A 660 18.10 -29.91 -13.45
C VAL A 660 18.75 -28.73 -12.71
N SER A 661 19.99 -28.92 -12.26
CA SER A 661 20.83 -27.87 -11.69
C SER A 661 21.45 -27.03 -12.80
N THR A 662 20.90 -25.84 -13.02
CA THR A 662 21.46 -24.73 -13.85
C THR A 662 21.75 -25.06 -15.32
N GLY A 663 21.05 -24.40 -16.24
CA GLY A 663 21.50 -24.35 -17.65
C GLY A 663 20.52 -23.76 -18.64
N ALA A 664 19.22 -24.04 -18.48
CA ALA A 664 18.21 -23.44 -19.36
C ALA A 664 16.92 -23.27 -18.55
N GLN A 665 16.63 -22.04 -18.11
CA GLN A 665 15.22 -21.67 -18.07
C GLN A 665 14.72 -21.86 -19.49
N VAL A 666 13.68 -22.68 -19.66
CA VAL A 666 13.00 -22.76 -20.94
C VAL A 666 12.45 -21.36 -21.19
N GLU A 667 12.76 -20.78 -22.35
CA GLU A 667 12.25 -19.48 -22.77
C GLU A 667 10.72 -19.50 -22.58
N ASP A 668 10.17 -18.48 -21.90
CA ASP A 668 8.77 -18.31 -21.45
C ASP A 668 8.33 -18.86 -20.07
N ASP A 669 9.14 -19.62 -19.34
CA ASP A 669 8.74 -20.11 -18.01
C ASP A 669 8.97 -19.11 -16.86
N LEU A 670 8.25 -19.32 -15.75
CA LEU A 670 8.38 -18.48 -14.55
C LEU A 670 9.77 -18.62 -13.88
N PRO A 671 10.31 -17.53 -13.29
CA PRO A 671 11.63 -17.55 -12.67
C PRO A 671 11.84 -18.55 -11.52
N ASP A 672 10.75 -18.96 -10.88
CA ASP A 672 10.70 -19.87 -9.74
C ASP A 672 10.29 -21.31 -10.13
N THR A 673 10.17 -21.61 -11.43
CA THR A 673 9.91 -22.96 -11.95
C THR A 673 11.05 -23.94 -11.61
N ILE A 674 10.67 -25.12 -11.15
CA ILE A 674 11.52 -26.26 -10.84
C ILE A 674 11.44 -27.26 -11.99
N TYR A 675 12.56 -27.56 -12.64
CA TYR A 675 12.60 -28.49 -13.77
C TYR A 675 13.00 -29.90 -13.32
N ILE A 676 12.21 -30.89 -13.74
CA ILE A 676 12.57 -32.31 -13.61
C ILE A 676 12.76 -32.92 -15.01
N GLN A 677 13.85 -33.66 -15.19
CA GLN A 677 14.16 -34.24 -16.50
C GLN A 677 13.33 -35.51 -16.75
N ASP A 678 12.64 -35.56 -17.89
CA ASP A 678 12.02 -36.78 -18.40
C ASP A 678 13.09 -37.69 -19.03
N SER A 679 13.70 -38.54 -18.22
CA SER A 679 14.65 -39.56 -18.68
C SER A 679 14.49 -40.89 -17.92
N PRO A 680 14.94 -42.02 -18.52
CA PRO A 680 15.00 -43.31 -17.83
C PRO A 680 15.77 -43.25 -16.50
N GLU A 681 16.83 -42.46 -16.42
CA GLU A 681 17.67 -42.28 -15.23
C GLU A 681 16.94 -41.53 -14.11
N THR A 682 16.15 -40.50 -14.44
CA THR A 682 15.30 -39.83 -13.45
C THR A 682 14.24 -40.78 -12.92
N VAL A 683 13.56 -41.52 -13.81
CA VAL A 683 12.58 -42.53 -13.40
C VAL A 683 13.20 -43.60 -12.50
N LEU A 684 14.42 -44.07 -12.83
CA LEU A 684 15.23 -44.96 -12.01
C LEU A 684 15.46 -44.38 -10.59
N LYS A 685 15.94 -43.14 -10.51
CA LYS A 685 16.25 -42.44 -9.24
C LYS A 685 15.00 -42.27 -8.37
N LEU A 686 13.90 -41.82 -8.96
CA LEU A 686 12.63 -41.63 -8.25
C LEU A 686 12.06 -42.97 -7.75
N LYS A 687 12.14 -44.04 -8.56
CA LYS A 687 11.73 -45.39 -8.13
C LYS A 687 12.62 -45.93 -7.02
N HIS A 688 13.93 -45.70 -7.09
CA HIS A 688 14.86 -46.07 -6.04
C HIS A 688 14.59 -45.31 -4.75
N PHE A 689 14.30 -44.01 -4.82
CA PHE A 689 13.88 -43.21 -3.67
C PHE A 689 12.62 -43.78 -3.01
N LEU A 690 11.56 -44.05 -3.78
CA LEU A 690 10.32 -44.64 -3.28
C LEU A 690 10.56 -46.01 -2.63
N ALA A 691 11.36 -46.88 -3.26
CA ALA A 691 11.64 -48.20 -2.73
C ALA A 691 12.52 -48.17 -1.46
N GLN A 692 13.54 -47.31 -1.42
CA GLN A 692 14.36 -47.11 -0.22
C GLN A 692 13.53 -46.51 0.91
N LEU A 693 12.60 -45.61 0.61
CA LEU A 693 11.67 -45.08 1.60
C LEU A 693 10.75 -46.19 2.09
N GLN A 694 10.18 -47.01 1.21
CA GLN A 694 9.33 -48.14 1.58
C GLN A 694 10.08 -49.17 2.44
N GLU A 695 11.37 -49.42 2.17
CA GLU A 695 12.19 -50.33 2.96
C GLU A 695 12.54 -49.75 4.34
N LYS A 696 12.89 -48.47 4.41
CA LYS A 696 13.48 -47.84 5.59
C LYS A 696 12.55 -46.94 6.38
N HIS A 697 11.29 -46.74 5.96
CA HIS A 697 10.36 -45.81 6.61
C HIS A 697 10.15 -46.12 8.10
N THR A 698 10.16 -47.40 8.50
CA THR A 698 10.05 -47.81 9.91
C THR A 698 11.25 -47.32 10.73
N LEU A 699 12.46 -47.50 10.20
CA LEU A 699 13.69 -47.01 10.82
C LEU A 699 13.77 -45.48 10.78
N LEU A 700 13.34 -44.84 9.69
CA LEU A 700 13.28 -43.39 9.59
C LEU A 700 12.27 -42.78 10.56
N ARG A 701 11.17 -43.49 10.83
CA ARG A 701 10.21 -43.09 11.85
C ARG A 701 10.84 -43.10 13.24
N GLU A 702 11.76 -44.03 13.49
CA GLU A 702 12.44 -44.18 14.78
C GLU A 702 13.62 -43.21 14.92
N CYS A 703 14.46 -43.06 13.90
CA CYS A 703 15.69 -42.26 13.95
C CYS A 703 15.52 -40.80 13.50
N ALA A 704 14.68 -40.52 12.51
CA ALA A 704 14.51 -39.19 11.93
C ALA A 704 13.06 -38.87 11.51
N PRO A 705 12.10 -38.84 12.45
CA PRO A 705 10.69 -38.65 12.12
C PRO A 705 10.37 -37.27 11.51
N GLU A 706 11.19 -36.22 11.74
CA GLU A 706 11.00 -34.89 11.09
C GLU A 706 11.10 -35.06 9.59
N PHE A 707 12.18 -35.73 9.21
CA PHE A 707 12.62 -35.85 7.86
C PHE A 707 11.65 -36.75 7.10
N LEU A 708 11.20 -37.84 7.73
CA LEU A 708 10.17 -38.69 7.17
C LEU A 708 8.89 -37.90 6.84
N LEU A 709 8.37 -37.12 7.80
CA LEU A 709 7.06 -36.46 7.66
C LEU A 709 7.08 -35.18 6.83
N PHE A 710 8.11 -34.35 6.96
CA PHE A 710 8.14 -33.01 6.36
C PHE A 710 8.93 -32.93 5.06
N THR A 711 9.69 -33.98 4.74
CA THR A 711 10.55 -34.03 3.56
C THR A 711 10.31 -35.30 2.75
N ALA A 712 10.49 -36.50 3.31
CA ALA A 712 10.44 -37.74 2.54
C ALA A 712 9.02 -38.09 2.05
N LEU A 713 8.00 -37.99 2.91
CA LEU A 713 6.61 -38.28 2.52
C LEU A 713 6.02 -37.24 1.55
N PRO A 714 6.18 -35.91 1.74
CA PRO A 714 5.81 -34.94 0.71
C PRO A 714 6.55 -35.17 -0.59
N THR A 715 7.81 -35.60 -0.52
CA THR A 715 8.60 -35.95 -1.71
C THR A 715 8.03 -37.17 -2.43
N ALA A 716 7.67 -38.22 -1.69
CA ALA A 716 7.01 -39.39 -2.24
C ALA A 716 5.66 -39.05 -2.88
N GLU A 717 4.83 -38.22 -2.22
CA GLU A 717 3.50 -37.85 -2.70
C GLU A 717 3.55 -37.13 -4.06
N TRP A 718 4.44 -36.15 -4.23
CA TRP A 718 4.56 -35.50 -5.54
C TRP A 718 5.19 -36.42 -6.58
N ILE A 719 6.12 -37.30 -6.21
CA ILE A 719 6.70 -38.30 -7.14
C ILE A 719 5.61 -39.27 -7.63
N GLU A 720 4.81 -39.83 -6.73
CA GLU A 720 3.70 -40.72 -7.08
C GLU A 720 2.67 -39.99 -7.94
N SER A 721 2.34 -38.74 -7.61
CA SER A 721 1.48 -37.89 -8.43
C SER A 721 2.02 -37.68 -9.85
N LEU A 722 3.35 -37.56 -10.03
CA LEU A 722 3.95 -37.46 -11.37
C LEU A 722 3.78 -38.75 -12.18
N PHE A 723 3.91 -39.91 -11.53
CA PHE A 723 3.72 -41.22 -12.18
C PHE A 723 2.24 -41.48 -12.50
N ASP A 724 1.34 -41.22 -11.56
CA ASP A 724 -0.11 -41.48 -11.70
C ASP A 724 -0.75 -40.60 -12.77
N ASN A 725 -0.38 -39.31 -12.80
CA ASN A 725 -0.85 -38.35 -13.81
C ASN A 725 -0.10 -38.48 -15.14
N LYS A 726 0.82 -39.44 -15.27
CA LYS A 726 1.58 -39.74 -16.50
C LYS A 726 2.32 -38.54 -17.07
N HIS A 727 2.95 -37.75 -16.20
CA HIS A 727 3.74 -36.59 -16.63
C HIS A 727 5.04 -36.97 -17.37
N PHE A 728 5.57 -38.18 -17.12
CA PHE A 728 6.71 -38.73 -17.85
C PHE A 728 6.30 -39.43 -19.15
N SER A 729 7.16 -39.39 -20.16
CA SER A 729 6.96 -40.11 -21.42
C SER A 729 6.89 -41.63 -21.20
N LYS A 730 6.13 -42.31 -22.05
CA LYS A 730 6.01 -43.79 -22.03
C LYS A 730 7.37 -44.48 -22.18
N THR A 731 8.26 -43.86 -22.94
CA THR A 731 9.62 -44.35 -23.21
C THR A 731 10.48 -44.32 -21.95
N SER A 732 10.55 -43.17 -21.27
CA SER A 732 11.30 -43.03 -20.01
C SER A 732 10.74 -43.92 -18.90
N LEU A 733 9.42 -44.05 -18.81
CA LEU A 733 8.77 -44.93 -17.82
C LEU A 733 9.16 -46.40 -18.03
N LYS A 734 9.14 -46.88 -19.28
CA LYS A 734 9.49 -48.27 -19.60
C LYS A 734 10.96 -48.55 -19.36
N TYR A 735 11.85 -47.77 -19.96
CA TYR A 735 13.29 -48.00 -19.82
C TYR A 735 13.80 -47.72 -18.41
N GLY A 736 13.25 -46.73 -17.71
CA GLY A 736 13.60 -46.46 -16.32
C GLY A 736 13.18 -47.59 -15.37
N GLN A 737 12.05 -48.24 -15.63
CA GLN A 737 11.63 -49.46 -14.91
C GLN A 737 12.61 -50.61 -15.16
N ASP A 738 12.93 -50.89 -16.43
CA ASP A 738 13.89 -51.93 -16.81
C ASP A 738 15.28 -51.68 -16.17
N MET A 739 15.72 -50.41 -16.13
CA MET A 739 16.95 -50.00 -15.46
C MET A 739 16.91 -50.23 -13.95
N TYR A 740 15.79 -49.94 -13.30
CA TYR A 740 15.66 -50.13 -11.86
C TYR A 740 15.72 -51.61 -11.49
N GLU A 741 15.02 -52.46 -12.23
CA GLU A 741 15.07 -53.91 -12.03
C GLU A 741 16.48 -54.46 -12.20
N LYS A 742 17.24 -53.93 -13.17
CA LYS A 742 18.62 -54.36 -13.43
C LYS A 742 19.63 -53.89 -12.39
N TYR A 743 19.50 -52.66 -11.88
CA TYR A 743 20.56 -52.02 -11.09
C TYR A 743 20.22 -51.79 -9.61
N ARG A 744 18.99 -52.09 -9.16
CA ARG A 744 18.54 -51.90 -7.76
C ARG A 744 19.57 -52.35 -6.71
N SER A 745 20.23 -53.50 -6.91
CA SER A 745 21.22 -54.06 -5.97
C SER A 745 22.53 -53.28 -5.89
N HIS A 746 22.80 -52.40 -6.86
CA HIS A 746 24.04 -51.64 -6.98
C HIS A 746 23.86 -50.15 -6.68
N LEU A 747 22.63 -49.68 -6.47
CA LEU A 747 22.34 -48.29 -6.16
C LEU A 747 22.69 -47.97 -4.70
N PRO A 748 23.19 -46.75 -4.42
CA PRO A 748 23.59 -46.35 -3.08
C PRO A 748 22.38 -46.33 -2.14
N PRO A 749 22.55 -46.69 -0.85
CA PRO A 749 21.49 -46.59 0.12
C PRO A 749 21.11 -45.12 0.35
N HIS A 750 19.82 -44.81 0.25
CA HIS A 750 19.32 -43.52 0.67
C HIS A 750 19.16 -43.46 2.20
N PHE A 751 19.15 -42.23 2.70
CA PHE A 751 18.86 -41.87 4.09
C PHE A 751 19.89 -42.29 5.14
N THR A 752 21.09 -42.69 4.72
CA THR A 752 22.13 -43.16 5.64
C THR A 752 22.49 -42.11 6.70
N ALA A 753 22.52 -40.82 6.33
CA ALA A 753 22.80 -39.71 7.27
C ALA A 753 21.64 -39.42 8.24
N GLN A 754 20.43 -39.85 7.91
CA GLN A 754 19.23 -39.73 8.75
C GLN A 754 18.98 -40.99 9.57
N LEU A 755 19.71 -42.07 9.30
CA LEU A 755 19.65 -43.35 9.99
C LEU A 755 20.89 -43.62 10.86
N SER A 756 21.92 -42.80 10.71
CA SER A 756 23.09 -42.70 11.60
C SER A 756 22.80 -41.75 12.76
#